data_AF-A0A4V1EFT4-F1
#
_entry.id   AF-A0A4V1EFT4-F1
#
_cell.length_a   1.000
_cell.length_b   1.000
_cell.length_c   1.000
_cell.angle_alpha   90.00
_cell.angle_beta   90.00
_cell.angle_gamma   90.00
#
_symmetry.space_group_name_H-M   'P 1'
#
loop_
_entity.id
_entity.type
_entity.pdbx_description
1 polymer ?
#
loop_
_entity_poly.entity_id
_entity_poly.type
_entity_poly.pdbx_seq_one_letter_code
_entity_poly.pdbx_strand_id
1 'polypeptide(L)'
;MKRLVIGILAHVDAGKTTLSEGLLYESGSIRSMGRVDNKDAFLDTHELERDRGITIFSKQAVFAFEDMEVTLLDTPGHVDFSAEMERTLQVLDYAVLVISGADGVQGHTQTLWRLLKKYQIPVFLFINKMDQDGTDKELLLEELKKYLDEGCVDFSMQDGGNFYENIAVSDEKLLDEYLESGKIYTGGVREVISERKVFPCFFGSALKSEGVHEFLKGIETYTREIEYPAEFGAKVFKISRDSQGNRLTHLKITGGVLKVKAVLKSGDEEEKVNQIRIYSGEKYQTADEAQAGTVCAVTGLTKTKPGHGFGMEEGGFEPALEPVLTYKVILPEGTSASVMLPKLRQLQEEEPELHIVWNEELQEIQVQIMGEVQLEILKSLIEERFDTSIEFGTGNIVYKETINNTVEGVGHFEPLRHYAEVHLLMEPLEPGSGLQFDSSCSEDMLDKNWQRLVLTHLQEREHPGVLTGSAVTDMKITLAAGRAHLKHTEGGDFRQATYRAVRQGLKQAESVLLEPYYEFRLEVPQQMVGRAMSDIERMSGSFENPQTEGEMSVLAGSAPVSEMCDYQKEVIAYTKGQGRLFCTLKGYEPCHNAKEVIEKVGYDSERDVKNPTGSVFCSHGAGFTVSWDQVKDYMHLDSQLNSDGGNLNEDDTVRQTYTEEEFIDTEEIDRIIEQTYFANRKQKSGWKKKKLERTIEDYKSSVSRAAVKKTSGKKYLLVDGYNIIFAWDDLRELAKANIDAARGKLLDIMSNYQGLRKCELIVVFDAYRVAGHDTEILDYHNIHVVYTKEAETADQYIEKFAHEHGRKYDVTVATSDGLEQIIIRGQGCSLLSARELLEEVNLASQKLREEYLDKQKKERRYLLDSVSEEEREKLRNLKETNE
;
A
#
# COMPACT_ATOMS: atom_id res chain seq x y z
N MET A 1 45.40 18.54 -9.17
CA MET A 1 45.00 17.38 -9.98
C MET A 1 43.60 17.05 -9.56
N LYS A 2 42.63 17.27 -10.43
CA LYS A 2 41.19 17.14 -10.09
C LYS A 2 40.90 15.67 -9.79
N ARG A 3 40.15 15.37 -8.74
CA ARG A 3 39.58 14.03 -8.50
C ARG A 3 38.10 14.04 -8.78
N LEU A 4 37.65 13.14 -9.64
CA LEU A 4 36.24 13.01 -10.03
C LEU A 4 35.78 11.56 -9.98
N VAL A 5 34.58 11.35 -9.46
CA VAL A 5 33.84 10.09 -9.56
C VAL A 5 32.83 10.22 -10.70
N ILE A 6 33.07 9.55 -11.82
CA ILE A 6 32.26 9.66 -13.03
C ILE A 6 31.50 8.35 -13.25
N GLY A 7 30.17 8.42 -13.34
CA GLY A 7 29.35 7.26 -13.64
C GLY A 7 29.02 7.19 -15.13
N ILE A 8 29.14 6.03 -15.77
CA ILE A 8 28.65 5.83 -17.15
C ILE A 8 27.32 5.07 -17.10
N LEU A 9 26.29 5.71 -17.67
CA LEU A 9 24.92 5.21 -17.75
C LEU A 9 24.49 5.11 -19.22
N ALA A 10 23.68 4.11 -19.55
CA ALA A 10 23.14 3.93 -20.89
C ALA A 10 21.92 3.01 -20.85
N HIS A 11 21.11 3.01 -21.91
CA HIS A 11 20.21 1.88 -22.15
C HIS A 11 20.99 0.65 -22.66
N VAL A 12 20.34 -0.51 -22.62
CA VAL A 12 20.86 -1.78 -23.16
C VAL A 12 21.39 -1.57 -24.58
N ASP A 13 22.53 -2.18 -24.91
CA ASP A 13 23.20 -2.10 -26.21
C ASP A 13 23.64 -0.71 -26.72
N ALA A 14 23.50 0.39 -25.97
CA ALA A 14 24.03 1.70 -26.38
C ALA A 14 25.58 1.77 -26.42
N GLY A 15 26.29 0.70 -26.06
CA GLY A 15 27.75 0.61 -26.11
C GLY A 15 28.47 1.24 -24.92
N LYS A 16 27.81 1.20 -23.75
CA LYS A 16 28.32 1.65 -22.44
C LYS A 16 29.71 1.09 -22.12
N THR A 17 29.84 -0.24 -22.03
CA THR A 17 31.13 -0.91 -21.77
C THR A 17 32.16 -0.55 -22.83
N THR A 18 31.77 -0.49 -24.11
CA THR A 18 32.67 -0.10 -25.22
C THR A 18 33.22 1.31 -25.05
N LEU A 19 32.43 2.28 -24.57
CA LEU A 19 32.94 3.61 -24.24
C LEU A 19 33.87 3.56 -23.02
N SER A 20 33.51 2.81 -21.98
CA SER A 20 34.34 2.63 -20.78
C SER A 20 35.72 2.05 -21.10
N GLU A 21 35.79 1.00 -21.94
CA GLU A 21 37.03 0.45 -22.49
C GLU A 21 37.82 1.50 -23.30
N GLY A 22 37.13 2.31 -24.11
CA GLY A 22 37.75 3.37 -24.92
C GLY A 22 38.42 4.44 -24.07
N LEU A 23 37.77 4.89 -22.99
CA LEU A 23 38.34 5.86 -22.03
C LEU A 23 39.55 5.29 -21.28
N LEU A 24 39.49 4.01 -20.89
CA LEU A 24 40.62 3.31 -20.25
C LEU A 24 41.81 3.12 -21.21
N TYR A 25 41.54 2.95 -22.51
CA TYR A 25 42.56 2.83 -23.54
C TYR A 25 43.20 4.18 -23.90
N GLU A 26 42.40 5.23 -24.12
CA GLU A 26 42.89 6.59 -24.41
C GLU A 26 43.66 7.22 -23.25
N SER A 27 43.30 6.89 -22.00
CA SER A 27 44.11 7.26 -20.81
C SER A 27 45.39 6.44 -20.65
N GLY A 28 45.63 5.42 -21.48
CA GLY A 28 46.78 4.51 -21.39
C GLY A 28 46.72 3.53 -20.22
N SER A 29 45.57 3.41 -19.54
CA SER A 29 45.38 2.54 -18.37
C SER A 29 45.31 1.06 -18.74
N ILE A 30 44.75 0.75 -19.92
CA ILE A 30 44.81 -0.59 -20.54
C ILE A 30 45.63 -0.56 -21.83
N ARG A 31 46.31 -1.68 -22.15
CA ARG A 31 47.22 -1.78 -23.30
C ARG A 31 46.52 -2.09 -24.63
N SER A 32 45.27 -2.51 -24.56
CA SER A 32 44.45 -2.96 -25.68
C SER A 32 42.99 -2.86 -25.27
N MET A 33 42.14 -2.35 -26.14
CA MET A 33 40.71 -2.25 -25.93
C MET A 33 40.04 -3.62 -26.05
N GLY A 34 39.28 -4.05 -25.03
CA GLY A 34 38.45 -5.25 -25.09
C GLY A 34 37.13 -5.03 -25.83
N ARG A 35 36.39 -6.10 -26.09
CA ARG A 35 35.05 -6.09 -26.70
C ARG A 35 34.10 -7.02 -25.97
N VAL A 36 32.86 -6.55 -25.82
CA VAL A 36 31.75 -7.33 -25.27
C VAL A 36 31.46 -8.56 -26.15
N ASP A 37 31.35 -8.38 -27.47
CA ASP A 37 31.12 -9.47 -28.45
C ASP A 37 32.18 -10.58 -28.42
N ASN A 38 33.42 -10.22 -28.06
CA ASN A 38 34.55 -11.15 -27.96
C ASN A 38 34.70 -11.77 -26.55
N LYS A 39 33.89 -11.33 -25.58
CA LYS A 39 33.96 -11.71 -24.15
C LYS A 39 35.30 -11.36 -23.47
N ASP A 40 36.01 -10.34 -23.98
CA ASP A 40 37.34 -9.92 -23.49
C ASP A 40 37.39 -8.48 -22.95
N ALA A 41 36.24 -7.84 -22.71
CA ALA A 41 36.16 -6.57 -21.98
C ALA A 41 36.80 -6.68 -20.57
N PHE A 42 37.56 -5.66 -20.21
CA PHE A 42 38.23 -5.53 -18.91
C PHE A 42 37.24 -5.31 -17.77
N LEU A 43 36.13 -4.59 -18.03
CA LEU A 43 35.09 -4.37 -17.03
C LEU A 43 34.13 -5.57 -16.89
N ASP A 44 33.65 -6.19 -17.96
CA ASP A 44 32.72 -7.34 -17.87
C ASP A 44 33.49 -8.64 -17.54
N THR A 45 33.89 -8.76 -16.27
CA THR A 45 34.65 -9.91 -15.74
C THR A 45 33.81 -11.13 -15.33
N HIS A 46 32.52 -10.98 -15.03
CA HIS A 46 31.67 -12.08 -14.58
C HIS A 46 31.22 -12.93 -15.79
N GLU A 47 31.15 -14.25 -15.63
CA GLU A 47 30.77 -15.14 -16.75
C GLU A 47 29.38 -14.79 -17.33
N LEU A 48 28.39 -14.51 -16.47
CA LEU A 48 27.04 -14.07 -16.87
C LEU A 48 27.03 -12.78 -17.71
N GLU A 49 27.88 -11.81 -17.38
CA GLU A 49 27.99 -10.54 -18.11
C GLU A 49 28.58 -10.79 -19.50
N ARG A 50 29.62 -11.61 -19.57
CA ARG A 50 30.24 -12.05 -20.83
C ARG A 50 29.31 -12.89 -21.70
N ASP A 51 28.49 -13.73 -21.09
CA ASP A 51 27.57 -14.61 -21.82
C ASP A 51 26.34 -13.88 -22.36
N ARG A 52 25.87 -12.83 -21.67
CA ARG A 52 24.72 -12.03 -22.10
C ARG A 52 25.08 -10.72 -22.82
N GLY A 53 26.32 -10.26 -22.71
CA GLY A 53 26.76 -8.97 -23.28
C GLY A 53 26.21 -7.75 -22.54
N ILE A 54 25.78 -7.90 -21.29
CA ILE A 54 25.24 -6.82 -20.45
C ILE A 54 26.04 -6.68 -19.15
N THR A 55 26.28 -5.45 -18.71
CA THR A 55 26.83 -5.19 -17.37
C THR A 55 25.73 -5.41 -16.32
N ILE A 56 26.00 -6.29 -15.37
CA ILE A 56 25.08 -6.69 -14.31
C ILE A 56 25.46 -6.02 -13.00
N PHE A 57 26.76 -5.93 -12.70
CA PHE A 57 27.26 -5.38 -11.44
C PHE A 57 28.01 -4.07 -11.68
N SER A 58 27.76 -3.05 -10.84
CA SER A 58 28.53 -1.81 -10.86
C SER A 58 30.00 -2.07 -10.55
N LYS A 59 30.90 -1.60 -11.41
CA LYS A 59 32.36 -1.80 -11.31
C LYS A 59 33.12 -0.50 -11.35
N GLN A 60 34.27 -0.49 -10.66
CA GLN A 60 35.14 0.66 -10.55
C GLN A 60 36.47 0.45 -11.27
N ALA A 61 36.89 1.44 -12.07
CA ALA A 61 38.22 1.54 -12.64
C ALA A 61 38.78 2.94 -12.38
N VAL A 62 40.05 3.03 -12.00
CA VAL A 62 40.73 4.30 -11.75
C VAL A 62 41.73 4.56 -12.87
N PHE A 63 41.65 5.74 -13.48
CA PHE A 63 42.59 6.21 -14.50
C PHE A 63 43.01 7.66 -14.27
N ALA A 64 44.15 8.05 -14.85
CA ALA A 64 44.62 9.43 -14.88
C ALA A 64 44.70 9.93 -16.33
N PHE A 65 44.30 11.18 -16.57
CA PHE A 65 44.40 11.84 -17.86
C PHE A 65 44.75 13.32 -17.63
N GLU A 66 45.87 13.76 -18.19
CA GLU A 66 46.44 15.10 -17.95
C GLU A 66 46.47 15.46 -16.45
N ASP A 67 45.83 16.57 -16.04
CA ASP A 67 45.76 17.02 -14.63
C ASP A 67 44.51 16.50 -13.88
N MET A 68 43.93 15.37 -14.32
CA MET A 68 42.72 14.76 -13.77
C MET A 68 42.91 13.28 -13.40
N GLU A 69 42.37 12.87 -12.25
CA GLU A 69 42.24 11.48 -11.78
C GLU A 69 40.75 11.14 -11.73
N VAL A 70 40.33 10.10 -12.45
CA VAL A 70 38.93 9.68 -12.57
C VAL A 70 38.75 8.32 -11.94
N THR A 71 37.81 8.21 -11.01
CA THR A 71 37.19 6.93 -10.62
C THR A 71 35.95 6.74 -11.49
N LEU A 72 36.06 5.85 -12.47
CA LEU A 72 34.97 5.48 -13.36
C LEU A 72 34.10 4.43 -12.67
N LEU A 73 32.81 4.71 -12.49
CA LEU A 73 31.81 3.76 -12.03
C LEU A 73 30.92 3.35 -13.20
N ASP A 74 31.16 2.16 -13.75
CA ASP A 74 30.36 1.63 -14.84
C ASP A 74 29.08 1.02 -14.26
N THR A 75 27.90 1.61 -14.53
CA THR A 75 26.63 1.18 -13.90
C THR A 75 25.89 0.18 -14.79
N PRO A 76 25.00 -0.67 -14.23
CA PRO A 76 24.10 -1.47 -15.05
C PRO A 76 23.21 -0.61 -15.95
N GLY A 77 22.96 -1.06 -17.19
CA GLY A 77 22.15 -0.35 -18.20
C GLY A 77 20.80 -1.01 -18.53
N HIS A 78 20.42 -2.03 -17.75
CA HIS A 78 19.19 -2.80 -17.92
C HIS A 78 18.19 -2.44 -16.82
N VAL A 79 16.90 -2.38 -17.16
CA VAL A 79 15.81 -1.96 -16.25
C VAL A 79 15.82 -2.72 -14.92
N ASP A 80 15.98 -4.05 -14.95
CA ASP A 80 16.06 -4.92 -13.77
C ASP A 80 17.15 -4.55 -12.74
N PHE A 81 18.20 -3.82 -13.14
CA PHE A 81 19.32 -3.41 -12.28
C PHE A 81 19.34 -1.91 -11.98
N SER A 82 18.24 -1.21 -12.28
CA SER A 82 18.10 0.22 -11.98
C SER A 82 18.25 0.52 -10.47
N ALA A 83 17.92 -0.46 -9.63
CA ALA A 83 18.24 -0.59 -8.21
C ALA A 83 19.70 -0.20 -7.88
N GLU A 84 20.65 -1.04 -8.31
CA GLU A 84 22.09 -0.88 -8.05
C GLU A 84 22.63 0.40 -8.71
N MET A 85 22.11 0.74 -9.88
CA MET A 85 22.42 1.98 -10.58
C MET A 85 22.01 3.22 -9.75
N GLU A 86 20.79 3.28 -9.20
CA GLU A 86 20.32 4.42 -8.37
C GLU A 86 21.13 4.57 -7.09
N ARG A 87 21.59 3.46 -6.48
CA ARG A 87 22.54 3.52 -5.36
C ARG A 87 23.90 4.08 -5.79
N THR A 88 24.37 3.73 -6.99
CA THR A 88 25.63 4.22 -7.55
C THR A 88 25.56 5.72 -7.91
N LEU A 89 24.40 6.24 -8.34
CA LEU A 89 24.18 7.67 -8.62
C LEU A 89 24.56 8.56 -7.41
N GLN A 90 24.29 8.11 -6.19
CA GLN A 90 24.50 8.89 -4.96
C GLN A 90 25.96 9.26 -4.65
N VAL A 91 26.92 8.61 -5.32
CA VAL A 91 28.36 8.86 -5.14
C VAL A 91 29.01 9.49 -6.37
N LEU A 92 28.25 9.82 -7.41
CA LEU A 92 28.79 10.48 -8.59
C LEU A 92 29.03 11.97 -8.36
N ASP A 93 30.10 12.47 -8.98
CA ASP A 93 30.36 13.90 -9.17
C ASP A 93 29.80 14.37 -10.52
N TYR A 94 29.94 13.53 -11.53
CA TYR A 94 29.44 13.74 -12.89
C TYR A 94 28.90 12.42 -13.46
N ALA A 95 27.98 12.52 -14.41
CA ALA A 95 27.47 11.39 -15.17
C ALA A 95 27.79 11.53 -16.66
N VAL A 96 28.07 10.41 -17.31
CA VAL A 96 28.09 10.27 -18.77
C VAL A 96 26.86 9.46 -19.16
N LEU A 97 25.93 10.07 -19.88
CA LEU A 97 24.78 9.39 -20.47
C LEU A 97 25.09 9.04 -21.92
N VAL A 98 25.24 7.74 -22.19
CA VAL A 98 25.52 7.19 -23.52
C VAL A 98 24.22 6.88 -24.23
N ILE A 99 24.08 7.40 -25.46
CA ILE A 99 22.89 7.24 -26.29
C ILE A 99 23.34 6.69 -27.65
N SER A 100 22.69 5.65 -28.13
CA SER A 100 22.93 5.13 -29.48
C SER A 100 22.33 6.08 -30.52
N GLY A 101 23.15 6.60 -31.43
CA GLY A 101 22.70 7.46 -32.52
C GLY A 101 21.80 6.76 -33.54
N ALA A 102 21.83 5.43 -33.59
CA ALA A 102 20.91 4.64 -34.42
C ALA A 102 19.54 4.43 -33.76
N ASP A 103 19.49 4.41 -32.42
CA ASP A 103 18.27 4.11 -31.66
C ASP A 103 17.58 5.37 -31.09
N GLY A 104 18.29 6.50 -30.98
CA GLY A 104 17.73 7.76 -30.47
C GLY A 104 17.39 7.75 -28.97
N VAL A 105 16.43 8.58 -28.56
CA VAL A 105 16.05 8.75 -27.15
C VAL A 105 15.00 7.71 -26.74
N GLN A 106 15.49 6.59 -26.23
CA GLN A 106 14.66 5.49 -25.70
C GLN A 106 13.96 5.81 -24.37
N GLY A 107 12.88 5.08 -24.05
CA GLY A 107 12.13 5.24 -22.80
C GLY A 107 12.96 5.02 -21.52
N HIS A 108 13.92 4.10 -21.57
CA HIS A 108 14.87 3.94 -20.46
C HIS A 108 15.84 5.12 -20.35
N THR A 109 16.30 5.70 -21.47
CA THR A 109 17.12 6.94 -21.47
C THR A 109 16.40 8.09 -20.74
N GLN A 110 15.08 8.25 -20.96
CA GLN A 110 14.27 9.24 -20.24
C GLN A 110 14.15 8.93 -18.73
N THR A 111 14.07 7.64 -18.36
CA THR A 111 14.15 7.20 -16.95
C THR A 111 15.49 7.59 -16.31
N LEU A 112 16.62 7.28 -16.97
CA LEU A 112 17.96 7.67 -16.53
C LEU A 112 18.08 9.18 -16.37
N TRP A 113 17.57 9.94 -17.34
CA TRP A 113 17.56 11.41 -17.31
C TRP A 113 16.78 11.97 -16.10
N ARG A 114 15.58 11.43 -15.83
CA ARG A 114 14.76 11.82 -14.67
C ARG A 114 15.47 11.52 -13.35
N LEU A 115 16.17 10.40 -13.25
CA LEU A 115 16.94 10.04 -12.04
C LEU A 115 18.16 10.97 -11.87
N LEU A 116 18.94 11.21 -12.93
CA LEU A 116 20.03 12.18 -12.90
C LEU A 116 19.56 13.58 -12.46
N LYS A 117 18.37 14.00 -12.91
CA LYS A 117 17.72 15.24 -12.47
C LYS A 117 17.24 15.20 -11.01
N LYS A 118 16.67 14.08 -10.53
CA LYS A 118 16.33 13.87 -9.10
C LYS A 118 17.56 14.04 -8.20
N TYR A 119 18.70 13.48 -8.62
CA TYR A 119 19.96 13.52 -7.88
C TYR A 119 20.83 14.77 -8.15
N GLN A 120 20.39 15.70 -9.00
CA GLN A 120 21.12 16.92 -9.37
C GLN A 120 22.54 16.68 -9.92
N ILE A 121 22.81 15.52 -10.51
CA ILE A 121 24.15 15.14 -11.00
C ILE A 121 24.41 15.82 -12.36
N PRO A 122 25.47 16.62 -12.54
CA PRO A 122 25.85 17.19 -13.84
C PRO A 122 26.09 16.11 -14.91
N VAL A 123 25.64 16.33 -16.15
CA VAL A 123 25.62 15.28 -17.19
C VAL A 123 26.36 15.72 -18.46
N PHE A 124 27.24 14.84 -18.93
CA PHE A 124 27.79 14.85 -20.29
C PHE A 124 27.08 13.80 -21.14
N LEU A 125 26.79 14.11 -22.39
CA LEU A 125 26.09 13.23 -23.34
C LEU A 125 27.10 12.71 -24.38
N PHE A 126 27.19 11.40 -24.55
CA PHE A 126 27.98 10.77 -25.62
C PHE A 126 27.05 10.01 -26.57
N ILE A 127 26.87 10.55 -27.76
CA ILE A 127 26.08 9.94 -28.83
C ILE A 127 27.00 8.99 -29.59
N ASN A 128 26.83 7.70 -29.32
CA ASN A 128 27.64 6.59 -29.80
C ASN A 128 27.06 5.97 -31.08
N LYS A 129 27.78 5.05 -31.71
CA LYS A 129 27.39 4.35 -32.94
C LYS A 129 27.06 5.28 -34.14
N MET A 130 27.64 6.49 -34.17
CA MET A 130 27.50 7.44 -35.29
C MET A 130 28.14 6.94 -36.60
N ASP A 131 28.67 5.72 -36.61
CA ASP A 131 29.19 5.03 -37.78
C ASP A 131 28.16 4.11 -38.48
N GLN A 132 26.93 4.02 -37.98
CA GLN A 132 25.85 3.22 -38.57
C GLN A 132 25.06 4.00 -39.64
N ASP A 133 24.57 3.29 -40.65
CA ASP A 133 23.78 3.89 -41.73
C ASP A 133 22.47 4.49 -41.20
N GLY A 134 22.25 5.77 -41.47
CA GLY A 134 21.03 6.48 -41.09
C GLY A 134 21.13 7.39 -39.85
N THR A 135 22.28 7.44 -39.16
CA THR A 135 22.47 8.39 -38.06
C THR A 135 22.70 9.81 -38.59
N ASP A 136 21.80 10.74 -38.25
CA ASP A 136 21.92 12.16 -38.59
C ASP A 136 22.14 13.00 -37.33
N LYS A 137 23.26 13.72 -37.28
CA LYS A 137 23.68 14.50 -36.11
C LYS A 137 22.74 15.66 -35.79
N GLU A 138 22.16 16.31 -36.80
CA GLU A 138 21.31 17.49 -36.63
C GLU A 138 19.93 17.06 -36.10
N LEU A 139 19.35 16.01 -36.69
CA LEU A 139 18.08 15.42 -36.22
C LEU A 139 18.20 14.85 -34.80
N LEU A 140 19.31 14.16 -34.48
CA LEU A 140 19.55 13.64 -33.13
C LEU A 140 19.69 14.77 -32.10
N LEU A 141 20.31 15.91 -32.46
CA LEU A 141 20.42 17.05 -31.54
C LEU A 141 19.05 17.69 -31.27
N GLU A 142 18.17 17.80 -32.27
CA GLU A 142 16.78 18.22 -32.07
C GLU A 142 15.99 17.24 -31.20
N GLU A 143 16.19 15.92 -31.38
CA GLU A 143 15.57 14.88 -30.58
C GLU A 143 16.00 14.97 -29.09
N LEU A 144 17.30 15.15 -28.83
CA LEU A 144 17.84 15.34 -27.48
C LEU A 144 17.25 16.60 -26.83
N LYS A 145 17.19 17.71 -27.56
CA LYS A 145 16.57 18.95 -27.06
C LYS A 145 15.09 18.78 -26.70
N LYS A 146 14.35 18.01 -27.52
CA LYS A 146 12.92 17.77 -27.32
C LYS A 146 12.62 16.88 -26.11
N TYR A 147 13.34 15.77 -25.94
CA TYR A 147 13.00 14.74 -24.95
C TYR A 147 13.84 14.78 -23.67
N LEU A 148 15.01 15.45 -23.67
CA LEU A 148 15.85 15.60 -22.49
C LEU A 148 15.76 17.02 -21.92
N ASP A 149 16.33 18.01 -22.62
CA ASP A 149 16.34 19.42 -22.22
C ASP A 149 16.86 20.33 -23.36
N GLU A 150 16.31 21.55 -23.53
CA GLU A 150 16.77 22.50 -24.55
C GLU A 150 18.25 22.89 -24.41
N GLY A 151 18.81 22.77 -23.20
CA GLY A 151 20.23 22.99 -22.89
C GLY A 151 21.21 21.98 -23.49
N CYS A 152 20.76 21.00 -24.29
CA CYS A 152 21.63 20.10 -25.04
C CYS A 152 22.38 20.84 -26.16
N VAL A 153 23.71 20.94 -26.08
CA VAL A 153 24.55 21.70 -27.04
C VAL A 153 25.68 20.81 -27.57
N ASP A 154 25.96 20.88 -28.87
CA ASP A 154 27.09 20.17 -29.50
C ASP A 154 28.44 20.77 -29.12
N PHE A 155 29.29 19.98 -28.46
CA PHE A 155 30.66 20.34 -28.05
C PHE A 155 31.74 19.77 -28.98
N SER A 156 31.34 19.04 -30.04
CA SER A 156 32.27 18.40 -30.98
C SER A 156 33.01 19.40 -31.90
N MET A 157 32.50 20.63 -32.05
CA MET A 157 33.09 21.69 -32.88
C MET A 157 33.14 23.03 -32.15
N GLN A 158 34.28 23.34 -31.53
CA GLN A 158 34.47 24.47 -30.61
C GLN A 158 34.71 25.84 -31.30
N ASP A 159 34.85 25.87 -32.64
CA ASP A 159 35.22 27.06 -33.42
C ASP A 159 34.05 27.75 -34.16
N GLY A 160 32.80 27.29 -33.96
CA GLY A 160 31.61 27.90 -34.57
C GLY A 160 31.02 29.05 -33.75
N GLY A 161 30.57 30.13 -34.40
CA GLY A 161 29.88 31.24 -33.70
C GLY A 161 28.63 30.78 -32.93
N ASN A 162 27.89 29.83 -33.52
CA ASN A 162 26.71 29.23 -32.90
C ASN A 162 27.02 28.45 -31.60
N PHE A 163 28.27 28.06 -31.32
CA PHE A 163 28.63 27.32 -30.11
C PHE A 163 28.43 28.19 -28.85
N TYR A 164 29.06 29.36 -28.83
CA TYR A 164 28.92 30.31 -27.73
C TYR A 164 27.51 30.90 -27.68
N GLU A 165 26.86 31.14 -28.83
CA GLU A 165 25.47 31.59 -28.88
C GLU A 165 24.49 30.61 -28.21
N ASN A 166 24.61 29.30 -28.49
CA ASN A 166 23.75 28.28 -27.86
C ASN A 166 23.98 28.19 -26.34
N ILE A 167 25.20 28.42 -25.85
CA ILE A 167 25.53 28.42 -24.42
C ILE A 167 25.03 29.71 -23.75
N ALA A 168 25.18 30.86 -24.41
CA ALA A 168 24.74 32.17 -23.92
C ALA A 168 23.25 32.20 -23.58
N VAL A 169 22.40 31.54 -24.37
CA VAL A 169 20.95 31.48 -24.13
C VAL A 169 20.57 30.80 -22.81
N SER A 170 21.46 29.99 -22.22
CA SER A 170 21.19 29.24 -20.97
C SER A 170 21.32 30.06 -19.68
N ASP A 171 22.00 31.21 -19.69
CA ASP A 171 22.23 32.03 -18.49
C ASP A 171 22.48 33.51 -18.84
N GLU A 172 21.81 34.42 -18.12
CA GLU A 172 21.87 35.88 -18.36
C GLU A 172 23.31 36.42 -18.28
N LYS A 173 24.16 35.93 -17.37
CA LYS A 173 25.54 36.40 -17.23
C LYS A 173 26.38 36.04 -18.45
N LEU A 174 26.17 34.84 -19.00
CA LEU A 174 26.90 34.35 -20.17
C LEU A 174 26.42 35.03 -21.45
N LEU A 175 25.14 35.41 -21.50
CA LEU A 175 24.60 36.25 -22.58
C LEU A 175 25.24 37.63 -22.61
N ASP A 176 25.35 38.30 -21.46
CA ASP A 176 26.04 39.59 -21.35
C ASP A 176 27.53 39.47 -21.75
N GLU A 177 28.25 38.45 -21.26
CA GLU A 177 29.66 38.20 -21.62
C GLU A 177 29.85 37.96 -23.13
N TYR A 178 28.93 37.21 -23.75
CA TYR A 178 28.94 36.95 -25.19
C TYR A 178 28.62 38.21 -26.01
N LEU A 179 27.66 39.03 -25.58
CA LEU A 179 27.32 40.30 -26.24
C LEU A 179 28.46 41.33 -26.16
N GLU A 180 29.23 41.36 -25.07
CA GLU A 180 30.39 42.24 -24.93
C GLU A 180 31.62 41.78 -25.72
N SER A 181 31.92 40.47 -25.72
CA SER A 181 33.21 39.93 -26.16
C SER A 181 33.18 39.00 -27.38
N GLY A 182 31.99 38.50 -27.77
CA GLY A 182 31.80 37.49 -28.80
C GLY A 182 32.29 36.08 -28.42
N LYS A 183 32.63 35.85 -27.15
CA LYS A 183 33.09 34.57 -26.58
C LYS A 183 32.57 34.41 -25.15
N ILE A 184 32.69 33.21 -24.59
CA ILE A 184 32.38 32.94 -23.17
C ILE A 184 33.61 32.27 -22.53
N TYR A 185 33.98 32.70 -21.34
CA TYR A 185 35.08 32.11 -20.59
C TYR A 185 34.72 30.71 -20.09
N THR A 186 35.68 29.77 -20.17
CA THR A 186 35.51 28.36 -19.78
C THR A 186 35.02 28.20 -18.33
N GLY A 187 35.33 29.14 -17.44
CA GLY A 187 34.82 29.17 -16.07
C GLY A 187 33.29 29.29 -15.99
N GLY A 188 32.69 30.16 -16.80
CA GLY A 188 31.23 30.31 -16.88
C GLY A 188 30.56 29.06 -17.46
N VAL A 189 31.18 28.46 -18.49
CA VAL A 189 30.71 27.18 -19.06
C VAL A 189 30.72 26.04 -18.02
N ARG A 190 31.75 25.96 -17.17
CA ARG A 190 31.82 25.00 -16.04
C ARG A 190 30.70 25.22 -15.02
N GLU A 191 30.37 26.48 -14.72
CA GLU A 191 29.29 26.85 -13.78
C GLU A 191 27.94 26.33 -14.29
N VAL A 192 27.53 26.68 -15.52
CA VAL A 192 26.23 26.27 -16.09
C VAL A 192 26.10 24.76 -16.33
N ILE A 193 27.21 24.03 -16.59
CA ILE A 193 27.19 22.56 -16.62
C ILE A 193 26.98 21.99 -15.21
N SER A 194 27.68 22.53 -14.20
CA SER A 194 27.51 22.09 -12.80
C SER A 194 26.12 22.40 -12.23
N GLU A 195 25.47 23.45 -12.72
CA GLU A 195 24.08 23.82 -12.39
C GLU A 195 23.03 23.08 -13.24
N ARG A 196 23.44 22.17 -14.14
CA ARG A 196 22.56 21.45 -15.07
C ARG A 196 21.70 22.37 -15.97
N LYS A 197 22.24 23.52 -16.39
CA LYS A 197 21.64 24.41 -17.41
C LYS A 197 22.11 24.09 -18.83
N VAL A 198 23.33 23.55 -18.97
CA VAL A 198 23.93 23.13 -20.24
C VAL A 198 24.39 21.68 -20.15
N PHE A 199 24.11 20.91 -21.20
CA PHE A 199 24.45 19.51 -21.32
C PHE A 199 25.34 19.30 -22.55
N PRO A 200 26.66 19.07 -22.36
CA PRO A 200 27.61 18.90 -23.46
C PRO A 200 27.36 17.60 -24.23
N CYS A 201 26.99 17.71 -25.51
CA CYS A 201 26.81 16.60 -26.43
C CYS A 201 28.07 16.38 -27.28
N PHE A 202 28.62 15.17 -27.23
CA PHE A 202 29.71 14.71 -28.08
C PHE A 202 29.23 13.56 -28.96
N PHE A 203 29.63 13.56 -30.23
CA PHE A 203 29.18 12.58 -31.23
C PHE A 203 30.37 11.74 -31.71
N GLY A 204 30.22 10.41 -31.75
CA GLY A 204 31.31 9.53 -32.18
C GLY A 204 30.95 8.05 -32.26
N SER A 205 31.99 7.22 -32.35
CA SER A 205 31.88 5.76 -32.33
C SER A 205 32.95 5.18 -31.43
N ALA A 206 32.55 4.73 -30.23
CA ALA A 206 33.45 4.09 -29.29
C ALA A 206 34.10 2.83 -29.89
N LEU A 207 33.38 2.09 -30.75
CA LEU A 207 33.88 0.88 -31.42
C LEU A 207 35.05 1.15 -32.37
N LYS A 208 35.11 2.36 -32.95
CA LYS A 208 36.19 2.82 -33.83
C LYS A 208 37.20 3.74 -33.14
N SER A 209 36.99 4.02 -31.84
CA SER A 209 37.71 5.05 -31.07
C SER A 209 37.57 6.48 -31.65
N GLU A 210 36.52 6.74 -32.43
CA GLU A 210 36.24 8.05 -33.04
C GLU A 210 35.47 8.93 -32.04
N GLY A 211 35.94 10.14 -31.77
CA GLY A 211 35.31 11.10 -30.84
C GLY A 211 35.60 10.86 -29.35
N VAL A 212 36.22 9.73 -28.98
CA VAL A 212 36.48 9.35 -27.58
C VAL A 212 37.57 10.24 -26.96
N HIS A 213 38.58 10.62 -27.73
CA HIS A 213 39.67 11.49 -27.27
C HIS A 213 39.17 12.93 -27.05
N GLU A 214 38.41 13.47 -27.99
CA GLU A 214 37.75 14.78 -27.90
C GLU A 214 36.79 14.84 -26.70
N PHE A 215 36.06 13.75 -26.47
CA PHE A 215 35.17 13.60 -25.32
C PHE A 215 35.92 13.61 -23.98
N LEU A 216 37.00 12.81 -23.86
CA LEU A 216 37.82 12.75 -22.64
C LEU A 216 38.48 14.10 -22.33
N LYS A 217 38.97 14.80 -23.35
CA LYS A 217 39.46 16.18 -23.24
C LYS A 217 38.35 17.17 -22.86
N GLY A 218 37.15 16.98 -23.39
CA GLY A 218 35.95 17.73 -23.00
C GLY A 218 35.63 17.58 -21.51
N ILE A 219 35.71 16.36 -20.97
CA ILE A 219 35.54 16.10 -19.54
C ILE A 219 36.62 16.83 -18.73
N GLU A 220 37.91 16.72 -19.08
CA GLU A 220 38.96 17.51 -18.40
C GLU A 220 38.58 19.00 -18.41
N THR A 221 38.34 19.57 -19.59
CA THR A 221 38.27 21.02 -19.75
C THR A 221 37.00 21.62 -19.16
N TYR A 222 35.85 20.93 -19.20
CA TYR A 222 34.56 21.46 -18.77
C TYR A 222 34.05 20.93 -17.41
N THR A 223 34.81 20.07 -16.73
CA THR A 223 34.54 19.74 -15.31
C THR A 223 35.17 20.75 -14.35
N ARG A 224 34.49 20.96 -13.21
CA ARG A 224 34.97 21.75 -12.07
C ARG A 224 35.65 20.82 -11.06
N GLU A 225 36.68 21.32 -10.38
CA GLU A 225 37.24 20.66 -9.18
C GLU A 225 36.28 20.83 -8.01
N ILE A 226 35.98 19.73 -7.29
CA ILE A 226 35.01 19.74 -6.20
C ILE A 226 35.73 20.04 -4.88
N GLU A 227 35.28 21.12 -4.22
CA GLU A 227 35.77 21.56 -2.92
C GLU A 227 35.02 20.82 -1.81
N TYR A 228 35.68 19.82 -1.21
CA TYR A 228 35.10 19.02 -0.14
C TYR A 228 35.29 19.66 1.25
N PRO A 229 34.30 19.56 2.16
CA PRO A 229 34.43 20.02 3.54
C PRO A 229 35.59 19.37 4.31
N ALA A 230 36.11 20.09 5.31
CA ALA A 230 37.16 19.60 6.19
C ALA A 230 36.65 18.62 7.27
N GLU A 231 35.36 18.67 7.60
CA GLU A 231 34.70 17.73 8.50
C GLU A 231 34.56 16.36 7.82
N PHE A 232 34.64 15.27 8.60
CA PHE A 232 34.57 13.93 8.04
C PHE A 232 33.16 13.61 7.55
N GLY A 233 33.05 13.19 6.29
CA GLY A 233 31.83 12.67 5.68
C GLY A 233 32.14 11.46 4.82
N ALA A 234 31.29 10.43 4.87
CA ALA A 234 31.35 9.33 3.92
C ALA A 234 29.98 8.70 3.69
N LYS A 235 29.71 8.28 2.44
CA LYS A 235 28.43 7.70 2.05
C LYS A 235 28.60 6.28 1.51
N VAL A 236 27.88 5.32 2.10
CA VAL A 236 27.89 3.91 1.68
C VAL A 236 26.92 3.72 0.52
N PHE A 237 27.36 3.10 -0.58
CA PHE A 237 26.52 2.90 -1.78
C PHE A 237 26.40 1.43 -2.22
N LYS A 238 27.38 0.58 -1.88
CA LYS A 238 27.39 -0.84 -2.25
C LYS A 238 27.99 -1.68 -1.12
N ILE A 239 27.38 -2.83 -0.84
CA ILE A 239 27.96 -3.89 -0.02
C ILE A 239 28.34 -5.02 -0.96
N SER A 240 29.50 -5.63 -0.76
CA SER A 240 29.87 -6.86 -1.45
C SER A 240 30.71 -7.74 -0.52
N ARG A 241 31.10 -8.92 -0.98
CA ARG A 241 32.06 -9.78 -0.26
C ARG A 241 33.22 -10.15 -1.20
N ASP A 242 34.41 -10.35 -0.63
CA ASP A 242 35.55 -10.88 -1.41
C ASP A 242 35.49 -12.40 -1.54
N SER A 243 36.42 -12.98 -2.31
CA SER A 243 36.51 -14.44 -2.55
C SER A 243 36.83 -15.27 -1.29
N GLN A 244 37.15 -14.63 -0.16
CA GLN A 244 37.29 -15.27 1.15
C GLN A 244 36.03 -15.12 2.02
N GLY A 245 34.98 -14.48 1.49
CA GLY A 245 33.73 -14.19 2.19
C GLY A 245 33.77 -12.94 3.09
N ASN A 246 34.88 -12.20 3.12
CA ASN A 246 34.99 -11.00 3.95
C ASN A 246 34.04 -9.92 3.43
N ARG A 247 33.28 -9.31 4.33
CA ARG A 247 32.35 -8.22 4.01
C ARG A 247 33.11 -6.93 3.68
N LEU A 248 32.77 -6.36 2.53
CA LEU A 248 33.28 -5.10 1.99
C LEU A 248 32.16 -4.07 2.00
N THR A 249 32.39 -2.93 2.64
CA THR A 249 31.52 -1.75 2.55
C THR A 249 32.16 -0.76 1.59
N HIS A 250 31.55 -0.54 0.41
CA HIS A 250 32.01 0.46 -0.56
C HIS A 250 31.39 1.81 -0.23
N LEU A 251 32.25 2.82 -0.12
CA LEU A 251 31.88 4.16 0.30
C LEU A 251 32.70 5.22 -0.45
N LYS A 252 32.10 6.39 -0.64
CA LYS A 252 32.79 7.60 -1.08
C LYS A 252 33.06 8.49 0.13
N ILE A 253 34.28 9.00 0.26
CA ILE A 253 34.59 10.05 1.24
C ILE A 253 34.10 11.38 0.67
N THR A 254 33.15 12.02 1.34
CA THR A 254 32.56 13.32 0.95
C THR A 254 33.09 14.48 1.79
N GLY A 255 33.89 14.21 2.82
CA GLY A 255 34.56 15.24 3.61
C GLY A 255 35.70 14.67 4.44
N GLY A 256 36.71 15.50 4.72
CA GLY A 256 37.84 15.15 5.58
C GLY A 256 38.69 13.99 5.05
N VAL A 257 39.15 13.11 5.97
CA VAL A 257 40.04 11.97 5.69
C VAL A 257 39.65 10.78 6.55
N LEU A 258 39.43 9.62 5.92
CA LEU A 258 39.28 8.34 6.61
C LEU A 258 40.65 7.70 6.82
N LYS A 259 40.92 7.15 8.00
CA LYS A 259 42.17 6.43 8.31
C LYS A 259 41.90 5.00 8.73
N VAL A 260 42.83 4.10 8.44
CA VAL A 260 42.83 2.74 8.99
C VAL A 260 42.78 2.80 10.53
N LYS A 261 41.95 1.94 11.15
CA LYS A 261 41.59 1.93 12.58
C LYS A 261 40.71 3.09 13.06
N ALA A 262 40.18 3.93 12.18
CA ALA A 262 39.10 4.85 12.55
C ALA A 262 37.88 4.11 13.09
N VAL A 263 37.17 4.74 14.03
CA VAL A 263 35.91 4.28 14.58
C VAL A 263 34.80 5.07 13.92
N LEU A 264 33.81 4.38 13.37
CA LEU A 264 32.65 4.95 12.69
C LEU A 264 31.39 4.58 13.47
N LYS A 265 30.50 5.55 13.68
CA LYS A 265 29.20 5.31 14.30
C LYS A 265 28.20 4.87 13.25
N SER A 266 27.58 3.72 13.44
CA SER A 266 26.57 3.15 12.56
C SER A 266 25.29 2.97 13.37
N GLY A 267 24.49 4.05 13.45
CA GLY A 267 23.42 4.17 14.46
C GLY A 267 24.00 4.30 15.87
N ASP A 268 23.47 3.54 16.82
CA ASP A 268 23.90 3.55 18.23
C ASP A 268 25.24 2.82 18.49
N GLU A 269 25.80 2.11 17.50
CA GLU A 269 26.99 1.27 17.68
C GLU A 269 28.25 1.84 17.01
N GLU A 270 29.40 1.60 17.64
CA GLU A 270 30.73 2.01 17.16
C GLU A 270 31.44 0.82 16.51
N GLU A 271 31.57 0.86 15.17
CA GLU A 271 32.31 -0.13 14.37
C GLU A 271 33.68 0.41 13.95
N LYS A 272 34.62 -0.48 13.59
CA LYS A 272 36.02 -0.10 13.33
C LYS A 272 36.50 -0.51 11.94
N VAL A 273 37.11 0.43 11.23
CA VAL A 273 37.75 0.20 9.92
C VAL A 273 39.06 -0.57 10.12
N ASN A 274 39.11 -1.81 9.62
CA ASN A 274 40.30 -2.66 9.72
C ASN A 274 41.30 -2.43 8.58
N GLN A 275 40.81 -2.23 7.36
CA GLN A 275 41.61 -2.02 6.16
C GLN A 275 40.82 -1.16 5.15
N ILE A 276 41.52 -0.28 4.43
CA ILE A 276 40.98 0.48 3.29
C ILE A 276 41.58 -0.12 2.01
N ARG A 277 40.72 -0.39 1.01
CA ARG A 277 41.09 -0.96 -0.30
C ARG A 277 40.53 -0.07 -1.42
N ILE A 278 41.37 0.30 -2.39
CA ILE A 278 40.96 1.01 -3.61
C ILE A 278 41.05 0.00 -4.76
N TYR A 279 39.96 -0.25 -5.47
CA TYR A 279 39.91 -1.23 -6.57
C TYR A 279 40.06 -0.55 -7.93
N SER A 280 40.59 -1.30 -8.90
CA SER A 280 40.52 -1.00 -10.33
C SER A 280 40.37 -2.33 -11.07
N GLY A 281 39.15 -2.61 -11.56
CA GLY A 281 38.72 -3.96 -11.92
C GLY A 281 38.79 -4.91 -10.72
N GLU A 282 39.27 -6.14 -10.94
CA GLU A 282 39.44 -7.15 -9.88
C GLU A 282 40.60 -6.85 -8.90
N LYS A 283 41.54 -6.00 -9.30
CA LYS A 283 42.75 -5.71 -8.51
C LYS A 283 42.47 -4.59 -7.53
N TYR A 284 43.07 -4.66 -6.34
CA TYR A 284 43.02 -3.58 -5.37
C TYR A 284 44.40 -3.23 -4.82
N GLN A 285 44.53 -1.98 -4.36
CA GLN A 285 45.65 -1.49 -3.58
C GLN A 285 45.16 -1.16 -2.17
N THR A 286 46.03 -1.37 -1.17
CA THR A 286 45.72 -1.07 0.23
C THR A 286 46.22 0.32 0.58
N ALA A 287 45.38 1.14 1.22
CA ALA A 287 45.73 2.49 1.65
C ALA A 287 45.68 2.62 3.18
N ASP A 288 46.57 3.44 3.75
CA ASP A 288 46.54 3.79 5.18
C ASP A 288 45.51 4.88 5.49
N GLU A 289 45.23 5.76 4.52
CA GLU A 289 44.21 6.79 4.58
C GLU A 289 43.57 7.03 3.20
N ALA A 290 42.31 7.49 3.19
CA ALA A 290 41.56 7.90 2.01
C ALA A 290 41.02 9.33 2.21
N GLN A 291 41.28 10.20 1.24
CA GLN A 291 40.88 11.61 1.28
C GLN A 291 39.49 11.82 0.67
N ALA A 292 38.85 12.95 0.93
CA ALA A 292 37.62 13.33 0.24
C ALA A 292 37.75 13.27 -1.30
N GLY A 293 36.66 12.87 -1.95
CA GLY A 293 36.60 12.51 -3.38
C GLY A 293 37.04 11.08 -3.70
N THR A 294 37.61 10.33 -2.75
CA THR A 294 38.04 8.94 -2.99
C THR A 294 36.88 7.97 -2.79
N VAL A 295 36.65 7.07 -3.75
CA VAL A 295 35.84 5.85 -3.57
C VAL A 295 36.73 4.73 -3.06
N CYS A 296 36.33 4.04 -2.00
CA CYS A 296 37.08 2.91 -1.46
C CYS A 296 36.16 1.87 -0.81
N ALA A 297 36.66 0.65 -0.67
CA ALA A 297 36.03 -0.41 0.10
C ALA A 297 36.73 -0.58 1.45
N VAL A 298 35.95 -0.70 2.52
CA VAL A 298 36.46 -0.93 3.88
C VAL A 298 36.01 -2.28 4.44
N THR A 299 36.86 -2.87 5.27
CA THR A 299 36.57 -4.09 6.04
C THR A 299 36.40 -3.77 7.53
N GLY A 300 35.67 -4.63 8.25
CA GLY A 300 35.43 -4.52 9.70
C GLY A 300 34.07 -3.95 10.09
N LEU A 301 33.31 -3.42 9.12
CA LEU A 301 31.93 -2.97 9.31
C LEU A 301 30.94 -4.10 9.02
N THR A 302 30.00 -4.34 9.93
CA THR A 302 29.06 -5.48 9.89
C THR A 302 27.61 -5.04 9.75
N LYS A 303 27.23 -3.85 10.26
CA LYS A 303 25.82 -3.38 10.27
C LYS A 303 25.49 -2.30 9.25
N THR A 304 26.46 -1.86 8.44
CA THR A 304 26.24 -0.89 7.37
C THR A 304 25.26 -1.39 6.31
N LYS A 305 24.54 -0.47 5.67
CA LYS A 305 23.67 -0.74 4.51
C LYS A 305 23.97 0.30 3.42
N PRO A 306 23.67 0.02 2.14
CA PRO A 306 23.62 1.05 1.11
C PRO A 306 22.69 2.21 1.55
N GLY A 307 23.08 3.45 1.25
CA GLY A 307 22.37 4.66 1.69
C GLY A 307 22.72 5.16 3.10
N HIS A 308 23.56 4.45 3.87
CA HIS A 308 24.02 4.91 5.19
C HIS A 308 25.12 5.97 5.04
N GLY A 309 24.91 7.15 5.62
CA GLY A 309 25.91 8.20 5.78
C GLY A 309 26.72 8.05 7.08
N PHE A 310 27.95 8.54 7.08
CA PHE A 310 28.84 8.63 8.22
C PHE A 310 29.33 10.07 8.41
N GLY A 311 29.48 10.50 9.67
CA GLY A 311 30.00 11.82 10.01
C GLY A 311 28.97 12.91 9.70
N MET A 312 29.31 13.86 8.81
CA MET A 312 28.39 14.90 8.36
C MET A 312 27.32 14.41 7.35
N GLU A 313 27.49 13.23 6.75
CA GLU A 313 26.51 12.66 5.83
C GLU A 313 25.31 12.08 6.60
N GLU A 314 24.12 12.61 6.35
CA GLU A 314 22.88 12.03 6.89
C GLU A 314 22.54 10.70 6.20
N GLY A 315 22.06 9.73 6.98
CA GLY A 315 21.54 8.47 6.46
C GLY A 315 20.07 8.62 6.05
N GLY A 316 19.74 8.20 4.84
CA GLY A 316 18.38 8.28 4.31
C GLY A 316 18.37 8.08 2.80
N PHE A 317 17.96 6.89 2.36
CA PHE A 317 17.75 6.60 0.95
C PHE A 317 16.47 5.79 0.78
N GLU A 318 15.48 6.41 0.13
CA GLU A 318 14.33 5.74 -0.46
C GLU A 318 14.59 5.66 -1.98
N PRO A 319 14.73 4.45 -2.56
CA PRO A 319 14.87 4.30 -4.01
C PRO A 319 13.61 4.82 -4.72
N ALA A 320 13.75 5.42 -5.90
CA ALA A 320 12.61 5.79 -6.74
C ALA A 320 11.93 4.59 -7.41
N LEU A 321 12.53 3.40 -7.27
CA LEU A 321 12.18 2.18 -7.96
C LEU A 321 11.99 1.11 -6.90
N GLU A 322 10.76 0.61 -6.76
CA GLU A 322 10.42 -0.46 -5.84
C GLU A 322 10.12 -1.74 -6.63
N PRO A 323 10.47 -2.93 -6.11
CA PRO A 323 10.27 -4.19 -6.80
C PRO A 323 8.77 -4.52 -6.90
N VAL A 324 8.34 -4.84 -8.12
CA VAL A 324 6.91 -5.00 -8.48
C VAL A 324 6.47 -6.46 -8.39
N LEU A 325 7.40 -7.42 -8.50
CA LEU A 325 7.09 -8.84 -8.67
C LEU A 325 7.54 -9.63 -7.44
N THR A 326 6.67 -10.50 -6.92
CA THR A 326 7.00 -11.41 -5.81
C THR A 326 7.00 -12.86 -6.29
N TYR A 327 8.12 -13.55 -6.14
CA TYR A 327 8.32 -14.93 -6.57
C TYR A 327 8.60 -15.86 -5.39
N LYS A 328 8.13 -17.11 -5.49
CA LYS A 328 8.43 -18.18 -4.55
C LYS A 328 9.76 -18.84 -4.91
N VAL A 329 10.66 -19.00 -3.95
CA VAL A 329 11.87 -19.81 -4.11
C VAL A 329 11.53 -21.29 -3.88
N ILE A 330 11.74 -22.10 -4.92
CA ILE A 330 11.62 -23.56 -4.88
C ILE A 330 13.01 -24.13 -4.61
N LEU A 331 13.14 -24.85 -3.49
CA LEU A 331 14.38 -25.47 -3.05
C LEU A 331 14.48 -26.92 -3.54
N PRO A 332 15.68 -27.43 -3.86
CA PRO A 332 15.87 -28.81 -4.29
C PRO A 332 15.64 -29.80 -3.14
N GLU A 333 15.24 -31.02 -3.47
CA GLU A 333 14.93 -32.07 -2.50
C GLU A 333 16.09 -32.28 -1.50
N GLY A 334 15.78 -32.24 -0.20
CA GLY A 334 16.75 -32.38 0.88
C GLY A 334 17.34 -31.07 1.42
N THR A 335 17.12 -29.92 0.77
CA THR A 335 17.56 -28.61 1.28
C THR A 335 16.48 -27.94 2.12
N SER A 336 16.71 -27.78 3.43
CA SER A 336 15.77 -27.11 4.34
C SER A 336 15.85 -25.59 4.25
N ALA A 337 14.69 -24.91 4.24
CA ALA A 337 14.60 -23.44 4.21
C ALA A 337 15.42 -22.74 5.31
N SER A 338 15.53 -23.33 6.49
CA SER A 338 16.35 -22.81 7.61
C SER A 338 17.85 -22.69 7.32
N VAL A 339 18.38 -23.47 6.38
CA VAL A 339 19.78 -23.42 5.92
C VAL A 339 19.94 -22.41 4.78
N MET A 340 18.90 -22.25 3.95
CA MET A 340 18.94 -21.37 2.79
C MET A 340 18.60 -19.91 3.12
N LEU A 341 17.70 -19.67 4.07
CA LEU A 341 17.29 -18.32 4.47
C LEU A 341 18.46 -17.43 4.93
N PRO A 342 19.46 -17.91 5.73
CA PRO A 342 20.65 -17.13 6.05
C PRO A 342 21.55 -16.85 4.84
N LYS A 343 21.68 -17.79 3.89
CA LYS A 343 22.43 -17.60 2.63
C LYS A 343 21.77 -16.53 1.76
N LEU A 344 20.46 -16.61 1.60
CA LEU A 344 19.65 -15.63 0.87
C LEU A 344 19.72 -14.25 1.52
N ARG A 345 19.65 -14.14 2.85
CA ARG A 345 19.86 -12.87 3.56
C ARG A 345 21.24 -12.25 3.32
N GLN A 346 22.29 -13.04 3.04
CA GLN A 346 23.59 -12.48 2.62
C GLN A 346 23.53 -11.83 1.23
N LEU A 347 22.70 -12.36 0.31
CA LEU A 347 22.44 -11.69 -0.97
C LEU A 347 21.58 -10.43 -0.77
N GLN A 348 20.62 -10.45 0.17
CA GLN A 348 19.84 -9.27 0.54
C GLN A 348 20.69 -8.17 1.23
N GLU A 349 21.78 -8.52 1.92
CA GLU A 349 22.73 -7.53 2.45
C GLU A 349 23.49 -6.80 1.33
N GLU A 350 23.74 -7.48 0.21
CA GLU A 350 24.41 -6.93 -0.97
C GLU A 350 23.40 -6.13 -1.81
N GLU A 351 22.24 -6.72 -2.09
CA GLU A 351 21.10 -6.15 -2.82
C GLU A 351 19.83 -6.05 -1.93
N PRO A 352 19.63 -4.92 -1.21
CA PRO A 352 18.50 -4.74 -0.28
C PRO A 352 17.11 -4.96 -0.90
N GLU A 353 16.96 -4.61 -2.17
CA GLU A 353 15.70 -4.66 -2.93
C GLU A 353 15.24 -6.08 -3.26
N LEU A 354 16.05 -7.11 -3.02
CA LEU A 354 15.59 -8.50 -3.13
C LEU A 354 14.53 -8.90 -2.07
N HIS A 355 14.29 -8.03 -1.07
CA HIS A 355 13.23 -8.13 -0.04
C HIS A 355 12.79 -9.56 0.29
N ILE A 356 13.67 -10.29 0.97
CA ILE A 356 13.52 -11.72 1.18
C ILE A 356 12.68 -11.97 2.43
N VAL A 357 11.45 -12.43 2.22
CA VAL A 357 10.44 -12.67 3.25
C VAL A 357 10.33 -14.17 3.50
N TRP A 358 10.32 -14.56 4.77
CA TRP A 358 9.89 -15.90 5.18
C TRP A 358 8.39 -15.83 5.46
N ASN A 359 7.60 -16.55 4.67
CA ASN A 359 6.15 -16.62 4.87
C ASN A 359 5.85 -17.79 5.83
N GLU A 360 5.42 -17.47 7.05
CA GLU A 360 5.15 -18.49 8.08
C GLU A 360 3.89 -19.32 7.79
N GLU A 361 2.87 -18.75 7.15
CA GLU A 361 1.63 -19.46 6.77
C GLU A 361 1.93 -20.53 5.69
N LEU A 362 2.70 -20.16 4.67
CA LEU A 362 3.05 -21.02 3.54
C LEU A 362 4.30 -21.88 3.75
N GLN A 363 5.08 -21.62 4.82
CA GLN A 363 6.39 -22.24 5.08
C GLN A 363 7.35 -22.15 3.86
N GLU A 364 7.32 -21.02 3.15
CA GLU A 364 8.10 -20.79 1.94
C GLU A 364 8.92 -19.49 2.00
N ILE A 365 9.99 -19.43 1.21
CA ILE A 365 10.78 -18.22 1.04
C ILE A 365 10.27 -17.47 -0.19
N GLN A 366 9.92 -16.21 0.00
CA GLN A 366 9.49 -15.30 -1.06
C GLN A 366 10.56 -14.23 -1.27
N VAL A 367 10.77 -13.83 -2.53
CA VAL A 367 11.77 -12.86 -2.97
C VAL A 367 11.08 -11.85 -3.87
N GLN A 368 11.36 -10.57 -3.69
CA GLN A 368 10.83 -9.51 -4.56
C GLN A 368 11.89 -9.13 -5.60
N ILE A 369 11.47 -8.93 -6.85
CA ILE A 369 12.35 -8.82 -8.02
C ILE A 369 11.75 -7.79 -9.01
N MET A 370 12.61 -7.09 -9.76
CA MET A 370 12.20 -6.12 -10.78
C MET A 370 11.75 -6.77 -12.10
N GLY A 371 12.38 -7.88 -12.50
CA GLY A 371 12.13 -8.55 -13.77
C GLY A 371 12.78 -9.94 -13.90
N GLU A 372 12.58 -10.59 -15.04
CA GLU A 372 13.02 -11.98 -15.28
C GLU A 372 14.54 -12.13 -15.36
N VAL A 373 15.25 -11.10 -15.85
CA VAL A 373 16.71 -11.18 -16.04
C VAL A 373 17.40 -11.22 -14.67
N GLN A 374 16.89 -10.48 -13.69
CA GLN A 374 17.35 -10.55 -12.30
C GLN A 374 17.05 -11.91 -11.66
N LEU A 375 15.93 -12.57 -11.99
CA LEU A 375 15.58 -13.91 -11.50
C LEU A 375 16.57 -14.98 -12.02
N GLU A 376 16.89 -14.96 -13.31
CA GLU A 376 17.85 -15.88 -13.91
C GLU A 376 19.27 -15.67 -13.35
N ILE A 377 19.68 -14.42 -13.17
CA ILE A 377 20.98 -14.07 -12.56
C ILE A 377 21.02 -14.47 -11.09
N LEU A 378 19.93 -14.29 -10.34
CA LEU A 378 19.83 -14.71 -8.94
C LEU A 378 19.93 -16.24 -8.80
N LYS A 379 19.31 -17.00 -9.72
CA LYS A 379 19.48 -18.46 -9.80
C LYS A 379 20.95 -18.84 -10.00
N SER A 380 21.62 -18.25 -11.00
CA SER A 380 23.03 -18.53 -11.30
C SER A 380 23.98 -18.14 -10.16
N LEU A 381 23.78 -16.97 -9.53
CA LEU A 381 24.56 -16.52 -8.37
C LEU A 381 24.42 -17.48 -7.17
N ILE A 382 23.22 -18.00 -6.95
CA ILE A 382 22.95 -18.95 -5.87
C ILE A 382 23.61 -20.31 -6.16
N GLU A 383 23.58 -20.75 -7.42
CA GLU A 383 24.26 -21.98 -7.84
C GLU A 383 25.79 -21.86 -7.69
N GLU A 384 26.40 -20.81 -8.25
CA GLU A 384 27.86 -20.57 -8.20
C GLU A 384 28.38 -20.42 -6.77
N ARG A 385 27.68 -19.63 -5.94
CA ARG A 385 28.17 -19.23 -4.61
C ARG A 385 27.85 -20.22 -3.50
N PHE A 386 26.72 -20.92 -3.62
CA PHE A 386 26.17 -21.74 -2.55
C PHE A 386 26.04 -23.22 -2.88
N ASP A 387 26.41 -23.64 -4.10
CA ASP A 387 26.34 -25.01 -4.62
C ASP A 387 24.91 -25.57 -4.44
N THR A 388 23.92 -24.80 -4.90
CA THR A 388 22.49 -25.11 -4.70
C THR A 388 21.70 -24.63 -5.92
N SER A 389 21.26 -25.53 -6.77
CA SER A 389 20.33 -25.17 -7.87
C SER A 389 18.93 -24.93 -7.29
N ILE A 390 18.38 -23.74 -7.51
CA ILE A 390 17.01 -23.36 -7.12
C ILE A 390 16.14 -23.13 -8.36
N GLU A 391 14.82 -23.13 -8.16
CA GLU A 391 13.87 -22.64 -9.15
C GLU A 391 12.98 -21.55 -8.54
N PHE A 392 12.31 -20.79 -9.40
CA PHE A 392 11.34 -19.78 -8.97
C PHE A 392 9.97 -20.15 -9.54
N GLY A 393 8.97 -20.15 -8.67
CA GLY A 393 7.57 -20.34 -9.05
C GLY A 393 6.80 -19.03 -8.92
N THR A 394 5.65 -18.95 -9.60
CA THR A 394 4.60 -18.03 -9.20
C THR A 394 4.26 -18.28 -7.72
N GLY A 395 4.05 -17.20 -6.96
CA GLY A 395 3.75 -17.29 -5.54
C GLY A 395 2.50 -18.16 -5.30
N ASN A 396 2.52 -18.97 -4.24
CA ASN A 396 1.31 -19.68 -3.84
C ASN A 396 0.29 -18.64 -3.36
N ILE A 397 -0.82 -18.51 -4.08
CA ILE A 397 -1.92 -17.62 -3.67
C ILE A 397 -2.56 -18.23 -2.42
N VAL A 398 -2.40 -17.54 -1.28
CA VAL A 398 -3.14 -17.86 -0.07
C VAL A 398 -4.59 -17.46 -0.33
N TYR A 399 -5.44 -18.42 -0.66
CA TYR A 399 -6.89 -18.21 -0.64
C TYR A 399 -7.39 -18.30 0.81
N LYS A 400 -8.48 -17.60 1.13
CA LYS A 400 -9.21 -17.71 2.40
C LYS A 400 -10.67 -18.06 2.13
N GLU A 401 -11.40 -18.53 3.13
CA GLU A 401 -12.84 -18.80 3.00
C GLU A 401 -13.64 -17.95 4.00
N THR A 402 -14.85 -17.54 3.63
CA THR A 402 -15.79 -16.87 4.54
C THR A 402 -17.22 -17.35 4.28
N ILE A 403 -18.20 -16.84 5.02
CA ILE A 403 -19.63 -17.15 4.84
C ILE A 403 -20.40 -15.89 4.43
N ASN A 404 -21.49 -16.05 3.69
CA ASN A 404 -22.35 -14.94 3.27
C ASN A 404 -23.66 -14.83 4.07
N ASN A 405 -24.03 -15.87 4.83
CA ASN A 405 -25.27 -15.95 5.61
C ASN A 405 -25.02 -16.43 7.05
N THR A 406 -25.89 -16.01 7.97
CA THR A 406 -25.88 -16.50 9.35
C THR A 406 -26.37 -17.94 9.44
N VAL A 407 -25.65 -18.80 10.18
CA VAL A 407 -25.99 -20.21 10.39
C VAL A 407 -25.73 -20.68 11.82
N GLU A 408 -26.48 -21.69 12.26
CA GLU A 408 -26.21 -22.42 13.51
C GLU A 408 -25.52 -23.76 13.16
N GLY A 409 -24.24 -23.88 13.54
CA GLY A 409 -23.44 -25.09 13.44
C GLY A 409 -23.52 -25.92 14.72
N VAL A 410 -23.81 -27.22 14.59
CA VAL A 410 -24.02 -28.14 15.73
C VAL A 410 -22.97 -29.24 15.72
N GLY A 411 -22.28 -29.41 16.85
CA GLY A 411 -21.27 -30.44 17.06
C GLY A 411 -21.57 -31.29 18.28
N HIS A 412 -21.73 -32.60 18.07
CA HIS A 412 -21.96 -33.59 19.11
C HIS A 412 -20.85 -34.64 19.12
N PHE A 413 -20.38 -35.01 20.30
CA PHE A 413 -19.30 -35.99 20.49
C PHE A 413 -19.58 -36.94 21.66
N GLU A 414 -19.98 -38.17 21.34
CA GLU A 414 -20.42 -39.18 22.30
C GLU A 414 -20.03 -40.62 21.87
N PRO A 415 -18.74 -41.01 21.91
CA PRO A 415 -18.31 -42.35 21.52
C PRO A 415 -18.62 -43.46 22.57
N LEU A 416 -18.09 -43.33 23.79
CA LEU A 416 -18.37 -44.23 24.92
C LEU A 416 -17.88 -43.61 26.24
N ARG A 417 -18.79 -43.31 27.18
CA ARG A 417 -18.48 -42.60 28.46
C ARG A 417 -17.86 -41.20 28.29
N HIS A 418 -17.98 -40.65 27.10
CA HIS A 418 -17.62 -39.29 26.70
C HIS A 418 -18.90 -38.62 26.18
N TYR A 419 -19.10 -37.34 26.45
CA TYR A 419 -20.25 -36.54 26.01
C TYR A 419 -19.87 -35.06 25.98
N ALA A 420 -20.05 -34.41 24.84
CA ALA A 420 -20.07 -32.96 24.72
C ALA A 420 -20.93 -32.53 23.52
N GLU A 421 -21.72 -31.47 23.71
CA GLU A 421 -22.62 -30.92 22.70
C GLU A 421 -22.42 -29.40 22.66
N VAL A 422 -22.23 -28.83 21.46
CA VAL A 422 -21.87 -27.41 21.25
C VAL A 422 -22.63 -26.86 20.05
N HIS A 423 -23.32 -25.73 20.24
CA HIS A 423 -24.01 -24.97 19.21
C HIS A 423 -23.32 -23.62 19.01
N LEU A 424 -22.85 -23.36 17.79
CA LEU A 424 -22.17 -22.13 17.40
C LEU A 424 -23.02 -21.37 16.39
N LEU A 425 -23.40 -20.14 16.73
CA LEU A 425 -23.96 -19.19 15.79
C LEU A 425 -22.80 -18.54 15.03
N MET A 426 -22.78 -18.69 13.71
CA MET A 426 -21.75 -18.12 12.83
C MET A 426 -22.37 -17.05 11.96
N GLU A 427 -21.85 -15.83 12.03
CA GLU A 427 -22.35 -14.62 11.38
C GLU A 427 -21.25 -14.01 10.49
N PRO A 428 -21.54 -13.55 9.27
CA PRO A 428 -20.57 -12.83 8.45
C PRO A 428 -20.17 -11.49 9.07
N LEU A 429 -18.93 -11.06 8.85
CA LEU A 429 -18.42 -9.74 9.26
C LEU A 429 -17.91 -8.93 8.06
N GLU A 430 -17.54 -7.68 8.31
CA GLU A 430 -16.87 -6.84 7.30
C GLU A 430 -15.52 -7.46 6.87
N PRO A 431 -15.12 -7.36 5.59
CA PRO A 431 -13.85 -7.89 5.10
C PRO A 431 -12.63 -7.36 5.88
N GLY A 432 -11.67 -8.23 6.18
CA GLY A 432 -10.47 -7.90 6.97
C GLY A 432 -10.71 -7.72 8.48
N SER A 433 -11.88 -8.14 8.98
CA SER A 433 -12.18 -8.14 10.43
C SER A 433 -11.63 -9.37 11.18
N GLY A 434 -11.25 -10.43 10.45
CA GLY A 434 -10.74 -11.67 11.01
C GLY A 434 -11.80 -12.53 11.70
N LEU A 435 -11.35 -13.50 12.49
CA LEU A 435 -12.27 -14.32 13.32
C LEU A 435 -12.53 -13.64 14.66
N GLN A 436 -13.81 -13.46 14.99
CA GLN A 436 -14.24 -12.95 16.29
C GLN A 436 -14.97 -14.04 17.07
N PHE A 437 -14.68 -14.18 18.36
CA PHE A 437 -15.24 -15.23 19.21
C PHE A 437 -15.96 -14.62 20.40
N ASP A 438 -17.20 -15.04 20.63
CA ASP A 438 -18.08 -14.49 21.67
C ASP A 438 -18.93 -15.61 22.32
N SER A 439 -19.63 -15.32 23.42
CA SER A 439 -20.53 -16.29 24.08
C SER A 439 -21.81 -15.61 24.57
N SER A 440 -22.95 -16.09 24.08
CA SER A 440 -24.29 -15.72 24.53
C SER A 440 -24.93 -16.79 25.42
N CYS A 441 -24.30 -17.95 25.57
CA CYS A 441 -24.76 -19.06 26.41
C CYS A 441 -24.87 -18.68 27.90
N SER A 442 -26.00 -19.02 28.54
CA SER A 442 -26.22 -18.75 29.96
C SER A 442 -25.36 -19.65 30.86
N GLU A 443 -24.95 -19.12 32.03
CA GLU A 443 -24.19 -19.90 33.02
C GLU A 443 -25.01 -21.07 33.60
N ASP A 444 -26.35 -20.99 33.52
CA ASP A 444 -27.27 -22.07 33.92
C ASP A 444 -27.28 -23.25 32.94
N MET A 445 -26.95 -23.01 31.66
CA MET A 445 -26.92 -24.05 30.62
C MET A 445 -25.56 -24.74 30.54
N LEU A 446 -24.47 -23.97 30.65
CA LEU A 446 -23.10 -24.48 30.61
C LEU A 446 -22.19 -23.65 31.51
N ASP A 447 -21.48 -24.31 32.45
CA ASP A 447 -20.55 -23.63 33.38
C ASP A 447 -19.56 -22.73 32.62
N LYS A 448 -19.30 -21.54 33.19
CA LYS A 448 -18.35 -20.55 32.65
C LYS A 448 -16.94 -21.13 32.35
N ASN A 449 -16.54 -22.19 33.05
CA ASN A 449 -15.27 -22.89 32.80
C ASN A 449 -15.28 -23.66 31.47
N TRP A 450 -16.38 -24.31 31.12
CA TRP A 450 -16.55 -25.01 29.85
C TRP A 450 -16.77 -24.04 28.69
N GLN A 451 -17.51 -22.94 28.90
CA GLN A 451 -17.63 -21.87 27.91
C GLN A 451 -16.25 -21.31 27.53
N ARG A 452 -15.40 -21.02 28.52
CA ARG A 452 -14.00 -20.58 28.30
C ARG A 452 -13.16 -21.64 27.58
N LEU A 453 -13.37 -22.92 27.86
CA LEU A 453 -12.66 -24.01 27.19
C LEU A 453 -13.04 -24.08 25.70
N VAL A 454 -14.33 -23.98 25.36
CA VAL A 454 -14.82 -23.91 23.97
C VAL A 454 -14.21 -22.71 23.24
N LEU A 455 -14.22 -21.51 23.84
CA LEU A 455 -13.58 -20.32 23.27
C LEU A 455 -12.06 -20.50 23.09
N THR A 456 -11.39 -21.18 24.01
CA THR A 456 -9.95 -21.50 23.88
C THR A 456 -9.71 -22.45 22.70
N HIS A 457 -10.54 -23.47 22.50
CA HIS A 457 -10.45 -24.37 21.36
C HIS A 457 -10.80 -23.70 20.02
N LEU A 458 -11.67 -22.69 20.02
CA LEU A 458 -11.90 -21.86 18.83
C LEU A 458 -10.68 -20.99 18.48
N GLN A 459 -9.91 -20.54 19.48
CA GLN A 459 -8.74 -19.66 19.30
C GLN A 459 -7.41 -20.40 19.08
N GLU A 460 -7.27 -21.66 19.51
CA GLU A 460 -5.97 -22.36 19.49
C GLU A 460 -5.50 -22.82 18.10
N ARG A 461 -6.37 -22.71 17.08
CA ARG A 461 -6.11 -23.24 15.74
C ARG A 461 -6.93 -22.50 14.67
N GLU A 462 -6.33 -22.31 13.51
CA GLU A 462 -7.05 -21.94 12.28
C GLU A 462 -7.99 -23.05 11.83
N HIS A 463 -9.25 -22.68 11.57
CA HIS A 463 -10.26 -23.62 11.09
C HIS A 463 -10.20 -23.72 9.57
N PRO A 464 -10.00 -24.92 8.98
CA PRO A 464 -10.04 -25.08 7.54
C PRO A 464 -11.46 -24.94 7.01
N GLY A 465 -11.59 -24.28 5.86
CA GLY A 465 -12.82 -24.12 5.09
C GLY A 465 -13.21 -25.38 4.32
N VAL A 466 -14.42 -25.38 3.76
CA VAL A 466 -15.07 -26.56 3.18
C VAL A 466 -14.93 -26.64 1.65
N LEU A 467 -14.49 -25.57 1.00
CA LEU A 467 -14.34 -25.47 -0.46
C LEU A 467 -12.95 -25.92 -0.94
N THR A 468 -11.90 -25.31 -0.40
CA THR A 468 -10.50 -25.57 -0.76
C THR A 468 -9.67 -26.09 0.41
N GLY A 469 -10.20 -26.00 1.64
CA GLY A 469 -9.45 -26.28 2.86
C GLY A 469 -8.66 -25.08 3.37
N SER A 470 -8.81 -23.92 2.72
CA SER A 470 -8.21 -22.64 3.08
C SER A 470 -8.66 -22.16 4.45
N ALA A 471 -7.85 -21.35 5.14
CA ALA A 471 -8.22 -20.81 6.46
C ALA A 471 -9.47 -19.92 6.37
N VAL A 472 -10.40 -20.08 7.31
CA VAL A 472 -11.61 -19.23 7.37
C VAL A 472 -11.33 -17.87 8.02
N THR A 473 -11.99 -16.82 7.54
CA THR A 473 -11.83 -15.43 8.02
C THR A 473 -13.15 -14.67 7.99
N ASP A 474 -13.16 -13.48 8.59
CA ASP A 474 -14.21 -12.46 8.49
C ASP A 474 -15.60 -12.97 8.91
N MET A 475 -15.63 -13.67 10.04
CA MET A 475 -16.86 -14.20 10.65
C MET A 475 -16.81 -14.14 12.17
N LYS A 476 -17.97 -13.90 12.78
CA LYS A 476 -18.18 -13.99 14.22
C LYS A 476 -18.73 -15.36 14.56
N ILE A 477 -18.05 -16.07 15.47
CA ILE A 477 -18.46 -17.37 15.99
C ILE A 477 -18.87 -17.19 17.46
N THR A 478 -20.18 -17.18 17.71
CA THR A 478 -20.78 -16.99 19.04
C THR A 478 -21.24 -18.33 19.60
N LEU A 479 -20.76 -18.71 20.80
CA LEU A 479 -21.27 -19.86 21.54
C LEU A 479 -22.69 -19.57 22.04
N ALA A 480 -23.69 -20.17 21.39
CA ALA A 480 -25.10 -19.94 21.67
C ALA A 480 -25.63 -20.90 22.75
N ALA A 481 -25.35 -22.19 22.59
CA ALA A 481 -25.78 -23.23 23.52
C ALA A 481 -24.72 -24.34 23.62
N GLY A 482 -24.77 -25.13 24.69
CA GLY A 482 -23.92 -26.29 24.85
C GLY A 482 -24.25 -27.08 26.11
N ARG A 483 -23.82 -28.34 26.17
CA ARG A 483 -24.19 -29.26 27.25
C ARG A 483 -23.03 -30.16 27.66
N ALA A 484 -22.90 -30.36 28.96
CA ALA A 484 -21.93 -31.25 29.60
C ALA A 484 -22.66 -32.32 30.44
N HIS A 485 -22.01 -33.46 30.64
CA HIS A 485 -22.44 -34.53 31.53
C HIS A 485 -21.46 -34.67 32.72
N LEU A 486 -21.98 -34.50 33.94
CA LEU A 486 -21.23 -34.40 35.22
C LEU A 486 -20.17 -35.49 35.51
N LYS A 487 -20.22 -36.63 34.82
CA LYS A 487 -19.29 -37.77 34.99
C LYS A 487 -18.61 -38.24 33.70
N HIS A 488 -19.01 -37.70 32.56
CA HIS A 488 -18.65 -38.22 31.23
C HIS A 488 -18.22 -37.11 30.26
N THR A 489 -17.92 -35.91 30.76
CA THR A 489 -17.33 -34.85 29.93
C THR A 489 -15.91 -34.59 30.40
N GLU A 490 -14.96 -34.81 29.50
CA GLU A 490 -13.56 -34.42 29.67
C GLU A 490 -13.24 -33.23 28.76
N GLY A 491 -12.14 -32.52 29.04
CA GLY A 491 -11.77 -31.34 28.24
C GLY A 491 -11.49 -31.66 26.75
N GLY A 492 -11.09 -32.90 26.44
CA GLY A 492 -10.92 -33.35 25.05
C GLY A 492 -12.23 -33.49 24.26
N ASP A 493 -13.36 -33.70 24.94
CA ASP A 493 -14.66 -33.91 24.30
C ASP A 493 -15.20 -32.59 23.73
N PHE A 494 -15.08 -31.50 24.50
CA PHE A 494 -15.43 -30.17 24.02
C PHE A 494 -14.57 -29.72 22.84
N ARG A 495 -13.28 -30.05 22.79
CA ARG A 495 -12.44 -29.81 21.61
C ARG A 495 -13.01 -30.49 20.36
N GLN A 496 -13.40 -31.76 20.46
CA GLN A 496 -13.98 -32.51 19.34
C GLN A 496 -15.35 -31.98 18.91
N ALA A 497 -16.24 -31.68 19.86
CA ALA A 497 -17.55 -31.10 19.59
C ALA A 497 -17.44 -29.72 18.92
N THR A 498 -16.56 -28.84 19.43
CA THR A 498 -16.35 -27.49 18.90
C THR A 498 -15.89 -27.50 17.44
N TYR A 499 -14.88 -28.31 17.10
CA TYR A 499 -14.39 -28.40 15.71
C TYR A 499 -15.45 -28.95 14.74
N ARG A 500 -16.26 -29.90 15.20
CA ARG A 500 -17.38 -30.45 14.41
C ARG A 500 -18.48 -29.41 14.22
N ALA A 501 -18.81 -28.62 15.25
CA ALA A 501 -19.78 -27.53 15.14
C ALA A 501 -19.39 -26.49 14.07
N VAL A 502 -18.12 -26.06 14.07
CA VAL A 502 -17.60 -25.16 13.02
C VAL A 502 -17.70 -25.81 11.64
N ARG A 503 -17.19 -27.04 11.46
CA ARG A 503 -17.24 -27.75 10.17
C ARG A 503 -18.66 -28.00 9.66
N GLN A 504 -19.57 -28.37 10.55
CA GLN A 504 -20.97 -28.68 10.22
C GLN A 504 -21.71 -27.41 9.81
N GLY A 505 -21.53 -26.30 10.52
CA GLY A 505 -22.15 -25.02 10.13
C GLY A 505 -21.54 -24.42 8.86
N LEU A 506 -20.23 -24.52 8.62
CA LEU A 506 -19.61 -24.11 7.35
C LEU A 506 -20.19 -24.89 6.15
N LYS A 507 -20.56 -26.16 6.34
CA LYS A 507 -21.28 -26.96 5.33
C LYS A 507 -22.73 -26.52 5.10
N GLN A 508 -23.38 -25.91 6.10
CA GLN A 508 -24.73 -25.34 5.96
C GLN A 508 -24.73 -23.88 5.48
N ALA A 509 -23.59 -23.19 5.56
CA ALA A 509 -23.42 -21.83 5.08
C ALA A 509 -23.21 -21.77 3.56
N GLU A 510 -23.61 -20.65 2.97
CA GLU A 510 -23.10 -20.18 1.69
C GLU A 510 -21.64 -19.74 1.89
N SER A 511 -20.74 -20.72 1.83
CA SER A 511 -19.31 -20.51 1.91
C SER A 511 -18.79 -19.88 0.61
N VAL A 512 -17.92 -18.87 0.74
CA VAL A 512 -17.35 -18.08 -0.37
C VAL A 512 -15.83 -18.17 -0.30
N LEU A 513 -15.19 -18.43 -1.45
CA LEU A 513 -13.74 -18.37 -1.59
C LEU A 513 -13.29 -16.91 -1.79
N LEU A 514 -12.30 -16.48 -1.03
CA LEU A 514 -11.66 -15.17 -1.10
C LEU A 514 -10.24 -15.32 -1.66
N GLU A 515 -9.82 -14.35 -2.47
CA GLU A 515 -8.46 -14.23 -2.97
C GLU A 515 -7.87 -12.85 -2.64
N PRO A 516 -6.53 -12.72 -2.58
CA PRO A 516 -5.91 -11.43 -2.35
C PRO A 516 -5.98 -10.55 -3.61
N TYR A 517 -6.20 -9.26 -3.39
CA TYR A 517 -6.23 -8.22 -4.42
C TYR A 517 -5.10 -7.22 -4.20
N TYR A 518 -4.45 -6.80 -5.30
CA TYR A 518 -3.59 -5.62 -5.29
C TYR A 518 -4.41 -4.35 -5.49
N GLU A 519 -4.03 -3.28 -4.81
CA GLU A 519 -4.25 -1.90 -5.26
C GLU A 519 -3.06 -1.54 -6.17
N PHE A 520 -3.33 -1.00 -7.35
CA PHE A 520 -2.30 -0.73 -8.36
C PHE A 520 -2.32 0.72 -8.83
N ARG A 521 -1.13 1.19 -9.23
CA ARG A 521 -0.92 2.43 -9.99
C ARG A 521 -0.14 2.08 -11.25
N LEU A 522 -0.71 2.36 -12.41
CA LEU A 522 -0.15 2.05 -13.72
C LEU A 522 0.11 3.34 -14.50
N GLU A 523 1.37 3.68 -14.71
CA GLU A 523 1.81 4.81 -15.53
C GLU A 523 2.06 4.32 -16.96
N VAL A 524 1.38 4.90 -17.96
CA VAL A 524 1.56 4.56 -19.38
C VAL A 524 1.47 5.80 -20.27
N PRO A 525 2.08 5.82 -21.47
CA PRO A 525 1.89 6.91 -22.42
C PRO A 525 0.40 7.05 -22.82
N GLN A 526 -0.09 8.29 -22.97
CA GLN A 526 -1.51 8.56 -23.28
C GLN A 526 -2.08 7.71 -24.44
N GLN A 527 -1.27 7.46 -25.47
CA GLN A 527 -1.66 6.68 -26.66
C GLN A 527 -2.01 5.21 -26.36
N MET A 528 -1.51 4.67 -25.24
CA MET A 528 -1.65 3.25 -24.88
C MET A 528 -2.65 3.01 -23.73
N VAL A 529 -3.24 4.06 -23.16
CA VAL A 529 -4.20 3.98 -22.03
C VAL A 529 -5.40 3.08 -22.37
N GLY A 530 -5.96 3.18 -23.58
CA GLY A 530 -7.10 2.37 -23.99
C GLY A 530 -6.81 0.85 -24.02
N ARG A 531 -5.56 0.47 -24.32
CA ARG A 531 -5.11 -0.92 -24.18
C ARG A 531 -4.99 -1.31 -22.71
N ALA A 532 -4.33 -0.48 -21.90
CA ALA A 532 -4.17 -0.72 -20.47
C ALA A 532 -5.53 -0.99 -19.80
N MET A 533 -6.52 -0.11 -20.01
CA MET A 533 -7.89 -0.29 -19.51
C MET A 533 -8.52 -1.63 -19.94
N SER A 534 -8.36 -2.01 -21.21
CA SER A 534 -8.89 -3.28 -21.73
C SER A 534 -8.21 -4.51 -21.11
N ASP A 535 -6.91 -4.42 -20.84
CA ASP A 535 -6.15 -5.47 -20.17
C ASP A 535 -6.54 -5.59 -18.69
N ILE A 536 -6.75 -4.47 -17.96
CA ILE A 536 -7.28 -4.51 -16.56
C ILE A 536 -8.68 -5.13 -16.52
N GLU A 537 -9.59 -4.73 -17.41
CA GLU A 537 -10.94 -5.33 -17.52
C GLU A 537 -10.87 -6.84 -17.80
N ARG A 538 -9.95 -7.28 -18.68
CA ARG A 538 -9.72 -8.71 -18.98
C ARG A 538 -9.26 -9.48 -17.74
N MET A 539 -8.44 -8.87 -16.89
CA MET A 539 -7.92 -9.45 -15.64
C MET A 539 -8.91 -9.33 -14.46
N SER A 540 -10.19 -9.04 -14.71
CA SER A 540 -11.22 -8.84 -13.68
C SER A 540 -10.90 -7.71 -12.68
N GLY A 541 -10.07 -6.74 -13.08
CA GLY A 541 -9.74 -5.58 -12.28
C GLY A 541 -10.73 -4.43 -12.43
N SER A 542 -10.80 -3.58 -11.42
CA SER A 542 -11.49 -2.29 -11.41
C SER A 542 -10.48 -1.15 -11.47
N PHE A 543 -10.82 -0.03 -12.12
CA PHE A 543 -9.98 1.18 -12.13
C PHE A 543 -10.79 2.47 -12.01
N GLU A 544 -10.11 3.53 -11.58
CA GLU A 544 -10.61 4.90 -11.61
C GLU A 544 -10.42 5.55 -12.99
N ASN A 545 -11.00 6.73 -13.19
CA ASN A 545 -10.77 7.49 -14.43
C ASN A 545 -9.26 7.83 -14.56
N PRO A 546 -8.62 7.55 -15.71
CA PRO A 546 -7.20 7.82 -15.91
C PRO A 546 -6.90 9.32 -15.74
N GLN A 547 -5.93 9.62 -14.89
CA GLN A 547 -5.41 10.97 -14.69
C GLN A 547 -4.31 11.24 -15.72
N THR A 548 -4.15 12.48 -16.17
CA THR A 548 -3.18 12.85 -17.20
C THR A 548 -2.09 13.73 -16.60
N GLU A 549 -0.84 13.26 -16.65
CA GLU A 549 0.34 13.96 -16.16
C GLU A 549 1.33 14.16 -17.32
N GLY A 550 1.23 15.31 -18.00
CA GLY A 550 2.04 15.60 -19.19
C GLY A 550 1.74 14.64 -20.34
N GLU A 551 2.77 14.02 -20.94
CA GLU A 551 2.60 13.00 -22.00
C GLU A 551 2.21 11.61 -21.47
N MET A 552 2.27 11.42 -20.14
CA MET A 552 1.90 10.18 -19.47
C MET A 552 0.47 10.26 -18.90
N SER A 553 -0.09 9.09 -18.61
CA SER A 553 -1.36 8.95 -17.92
C SER A 553 -1.24 7.86 -16.86
N VAL A 554 -1.87 8.12 -15.72
CA VAL A 554 -1.85 7.28 -14.52
C VAL A 554 -3.23 6.66 -14.34
N LEU A 555 -3.29 5.34 -14.35
CA LEU A 555 -4.48 4.55 -14.07
C LEU A 555 -4.32 3.91 -12.69
N ALA A 556 -5.18 4.28 -11.74
CA ALA A 556 -5.23 3.68 -10.40
C ALA A 556 -6.41 2.70 -10.31
N GLY A 557 -6.28 1.64 -9.52
CA GLY A 557 -7.34 0.63 -9.42
C GLY A 557 -7.02 -0.52 -8.48
N SER A 558 -7.78 -1.61 -8.58
CA SER A 558 -7.51 -2.87 -7.88
C SER A 558 -7.83 -4.09 -8.72
N ALA A 559 -7.05 -5.15 -8.58
CA ALA A 559 -7.19 -6.38 -9.37
C ALA A 559 -6.68 -7.62 -8.62
N PRO A 560 -7.12 -8.85 -8.99
CA PRO A 560 -6.62 -10.09 -8.41
C PRO A 560 -5.10 -10.22 -8.51
N VAL A 561 -4.47 -10.72 -7.44
CA VAL A 561 -3.03 -11.04 -7.44
C VAL A 561 -2.69 -12.11 -8.48
N SER A 562 -3.61 -13.03 -8.79
CA SER A 562 -3.41 -14.11 -9.76
C SER A 562 -3.03 -13.62 -11.16
N GLU A 563 -3.71 -12.57 -11.62
CA GLU A 563 -3.58 -12.05 -12.99
C GLU A 563 -2.46 -11.01 -13.10
N MET A 564 -2.24 -10.23 -12.05
CA MET A 564 -1.27 -9.12 -12.06
C MET A 564 0.19 -9.54 -11.99
N CYS A 565 0.50 -10.75 -11.49
CA CYS A 565 1.87 -11.20 -11.23
C CYS A 565 2.82 -11.18 -12.44
N ASP A 566 2.32 -11.28 -13.68
CA ASP A 566 3.13 -11.21 -14.90
C ASP A 566 2.82 -9.97 -15.77
N TYR A 567 1.82 -9.15 -15.42
CA TYR A 567 1.30 -8.09 -16.28
C TYR A 567 2.33 -6.98 -16.59
N GLN A 568 3.24 -6.67 -15.67
CA GLN A 568 4.32 -5.69 -15.90
C GLN A 568 5.18 -6.03 -17.14
N LYS A 569 5.31 -7.31 -17.52
CA LYS A 569 6.01 -7.74 -18.72
C LYS A 569 5.28 -7.31 -19.99
N GLU A 570 3.94 -7.48 -20.03
CA GLU A 570 3.11 -6.98 -21.12
C GLU A 570 3.18 -5.45 -21.21
N VAL A 571 3.08 -4.76 -20.07
CA VAL A 571 3.18 -3.29 -19.98
C VAL A 571 4.49 -2.78 -20.59
N ILE A 572 5.64 -3.30 -20.16
CA ILE A 572 6.96 -2.92 -20.72
C ILE A 572 6.98 -3.16 -22.23
N ALA A 573 6.51 -4.32 -22.70
CA ALA A 573 6.55 -4.68 -24.10
C ALA A 573 5.70 -3.74 -24.99
N TYR A 574 4.44 -3.43 -24.61
CA TYR A 574 3.60 -2.56 -25.44
C TYR A 574 3.90 -1.07 -25.29
N THR A 575 4.43 -0.63 -24.14
CA THR A 575 4.84 0.77 -23.92
C THR A 575 6.26 1.09 -24.38
N LYS A 576 6.99 0.12 -24.96
CA LYS A 576 8.41 0.26 -25.31
C LYS A 576 9.28 0.69 -24.11
N GLY A 577 9.00 0.13 -22.94
CA GLY A 577 9.71 0.43 -21.69
C GLY A 577 9.42 1.79 -21.05
N GLN A 578 8.41 2.53 -21.51
CA GLN A 578 7.96 3.77 -20.86
C GLN A 578 6.97 3.52 -19.70
N GLY A 579 6.28 2.38 -19.71
CA GLY A 579 5.23 2.04 -18.75
C GLY A 579 5.74 1.42 -17.45
N ARG A 580 5.02 1.69 -16.35
CA ARG A 580 5.36 1.24 -14.99
C ARG A 580 4.11 0.84 -14.23
N LEU A 581 4.06 -0.41 -13.78
CA LEU A 581 3.09 -0.90 -12.80
C LEU A 581 3.69 -0.81 -11.38
N PHE A 582 2.91 -0.34 -10.43
CA PHE A 582 3.17 -0.43 -8.99
C PHE A 582 1.99 -1.17 -8.35
N CYS A 583 2.26 -2.09 -7.42
CA CYS A 583 1.24 -2.91 -6.77
C CYS A 583 1.47 -2.97 -5.25
N THR A 584 0.42 -2.76 -4.47
CA THR A 584 0.40 -2.90 -3.01
C THR A 584 -0.74 -3.82 -2.59
N LEU A 585 -0.59 -4.60 -1.51
CA LEU A 585 -1.66 -5.52 -1.07
C LEU A 585 -2.82 -4.73 -0.45
N LYS A 586 -3.99 -4.75 -1.10
CA LYS A 586 -5.21 -4.08 -0.63
C LYS A 586 -5.92 -4.87 0.47
N GLY A 587 -5.99 -6.19 0.31
CA GLY A 587 -6.76 -7.08 1.17
C GLY A 587 -7.26 -8.30 0.43
N TYR A 588 -8.37 -8.87 0.91
CA TYR A 588 -9.04 -10.03 0.36
C TYR A 588 -10.43 -9.65 -0.17
N GLU A 589 -10.78 -10.13 -1.36
CA GLU A 589 -12.10 -9.95 -1.99
C GLU A 589 -12.60 -11.30 -2.53
N PRO A 590 -13.91 -11.45 -2.86
CA PRO A 590 -14.45 -12.67 -3.44
C PRO A 590 -13.72 -13.10 -4.71
N CYS A 591 -13.30 -14.36 -4.77
CA CYS A 591 -12.47 -14.88 -5.85
C CYS A 591 -13.19 -14.87 -7.20
N HIS A 592 -12.61 -14.18 -8.18
CA HIS A 592 -13.21 -13.93 -9.50
C HIS A 592 -13.53 -15.23 -10.26
N ASN A 593 -12.71 -16.27 -10.13
CA ASN A 593 -12.87 -17.57 -10.78
C ASN A 593 -13.00 -18.75 -9.81
N ALA A 594 -13.62 -18.53 -8.64
CA ALA A 594 -13.71 -19.49 -7.53
C ALA A 594 -13.99 -20.95 -7.92
N LYS A 595 -14.86 -21.21 -8.91
CA LYS A 595 -15.18 -22.58 -9.38
C LYS A 595 -13.96 -23.31 -9.96
N GLU A 596 -13.17 -22.62 -10.77
CA GLU A 596 -11.97 -23.18 -11.40
C GLU A 596 -10.90 -23.48 -10.35
N VAL A 597 -10.74 -22.60 -9.37
CA VAL A 597 -9.83 -22.80 -8.24
C VAL A 597 -10.25 -24.00 -7.39
N ILE A 598 -11.54 -24.12 -7.06
CA ILE A 598 -12.08 -25.26 -6.28
C ILE A 598 -11.89 -26.58 -7.03
N GLU A 599 -12.19 -26.64 -8.33
CA GLU A 599 -11.98 -27.84 -9.15
C GLU A 599 -10.49 -28.21 -9.26
N LYS A 600 -9.60 -27.21 -9.41
CA LYS A 600 -8.14 -27.40 -9.50
C LYS A 600 -7.52 -27.87 -8.18
N VAL A 601 -8.00 -27.37 -7.03
CA VAL A 601 -7.54 -27.80 -5.70
C VAL A 601 -8.11 -29.19 -5.37
N GLY A 602 -9.33 -29.50 -5.80
CA GLY A 602 -9.92 -30.85 -5.69
C GLY A 602 -10.13 -31.32 -4.25
N TYR A 603 -10.32 -30.39 -3.31
CA TYR A 603 -10.42 -30.69 -1.88
C TYR A 603 -11.77 -31.33 -1.51
N ASP A 604 -11.74 -32.55 -0.98
CA ASP A 604 -12.92 -33.25 -0.48
C ASP A 604 -13.01 -33.20 1.05
N SER A 605 -13.74 -32.18 1.52
CA SER A 605 -14.11 -31.98 2.94
C SER A 605 -14.76 -33.19 3.64
N GLU A 606 -15.43 -34.11 2.94
CA GLU A 606 -16.07 -35.28 3.57
C GLU A 606 -15.09 -36.44 3.76
N ARG A 607 -13.97 -36.44 3.03
CA ARG A 607 -12.87 -37.40 3.18
C ARG A 607 -11.78 -36.91 4.14
N ASP A 608 -11.91 -35.70 4.69
CA ASP A 608 -10.96 -35.16 5.66
C ASP A 608 -11.12 -35.81 7.04
N VAL A 609 -10.42 -36.92 7.24
CA VAL A 609 -10.37 -37.66 8.51
C VAL A 609 -9.80 -36.82 9.66
N LYS A 610 -9.01 -35.76 9.38
CA LYS A 610 -8.44 -34.88 10.43
C LYS A 610 -9.45 -33.83 10.91
N ASN A 611 -10.40 -33.42 10.06
CA ASN A 611 -11.39 -32.38 10.36
C ASN A 611 -12.79 -32.80 9.89
N PRO A 612 -13.37 -33.87 10.47
CA PRO A 612 -14.62 -34.47 10.00
C PRO A 612 -15.82 -33.51 10.11
N THR A 613 -16.69 -33.53 9.11
CA THR A 613 -17.90 -32.70 9.01
C THR A 613 -19.09 -33.22 9.82
N GLY A 614 -19.16 -34.52 10.07
CA GLY A 614 -20.22 -35.16 10.85
C GLY A 614 -20.02 -35.13 12.36
N SER A 615 -21.03 -35.54 13.12
CA SER A 615 -21.02 -35.67 14.59
C SER A 615 -21.02 -37.13 15.04
N VAL A 616 -20.61 -37.42 16.28
CA VAL A 616 -20.53 -38.79 16.83
C VAL A 616 -21.55 -38.96 17.95
N PHE A 617 -22.49 -39.89 17.79
CA PHE A 617 -23.58 -40.18 18.74
C PHE A 617 -23.45 -41.60 19.30
N CYS A 618 -24.02 -41.87 20.48
CA CYS A 618 -24.04 -43.22 21.04
C CYS A 618 -25.38 -43.93 20.80
N SER A 619 -25.34 -45.18 20.33
CA SER A 619 -26.53 -46.06 20.30
C SER A 619 -26.14 -47.46 20.76
N HIS A 620 -26.93 -48.02 21.68
CA HIS A 620 -26.72 -49.37 22.23
C HIS A 620 -25.31 -49.64 22.80
N GLY A 621 -24.60 -48.60 23.25
CA GLY A 621 -23.25 -48.72 23.81
C GLY A 621 -22.12 -48.76 22.77
N ALA A 622 -22.39 -48.37 21.52
CA ALA A 622 -21.38 -48.13 20.50
C ALA A 622 -21.57 -46.73 19.89
N GLY A 623 -20.46 -46.00 19.71
CA GLY A 623 -20.45 -44.73 18.98
C GLY A 623 -20.62 -44.95 17.48
N PHE A 624 -21.50 -44.18 16.85
CA PHE A 624 -21.69 -44.13 15.40
C PHE A 624 -21.59 -42.67 14.90
N THR A 625 -21.19 -42.50 13.65
CA THR A 625 -21.04 -41.16 13.04
C THR A 625 -22.28 -40.82 12.24
N VAL A 626 -22.82 -39.62 12.43
CA VAL A 626 -23.93 -39.04 11.68
C VAL A 626 -23.39 -37.97 10.73
N SER A 627 -23.79 -38.03 9.46
CA SER A 627 -23.40 -37.06 8.44
C SER A 627 -23.94 -35.65 8.74
N TRP A 628 -23.23 -34.62 8.27
CA TRP A 628 -23.44 -33.21 8.63
C TRP A 628 -24.86 -32.70 8.34
N ASP A 629 -25.52 -33.26 7.34
CA ASP A 629 -26.90 -33.01 6.91
C ASP A 629 -27.93 -33.49 7.93
N GLN A 630 -27.66 -34.61 8.61
CA GLN A 630 -28.57 -35.28 9.54
C GLN A 630 -28.33 -34.92 11.00
N VAL A 631 -27.27 -34.18 11.35
CA VAL A 631 -26.93 -33.87 12.76
C VAL A 631 -28.08 -33.18 13.51
N LYS A 632 -28.86 -32.32 12.83
CA LYS A 632 -30.00 -31.60 13.43
C LYS A 632 -31.20 -32.50 13.77
N ASP A 633 -31.29 -33.69 13.18
CA ASP A 633 -32.36 -34.66 13.49
C ASP A 633 -32.04 -35.50 14.76
N TYR A 634 -30.78 -35.46 15.24
CA TYR A 634 -30.28 -36.25 16.37
C TYR A 634 -29.82 -35.40 17.57
N MET A 635 -29.87 -34.08 17.48
CA MET A 635 -29.45 -33.16 18.56
C MET A 635 -30.34 -33.26 19.82
N HIS A 636 -29.78 -32.96 21.00
CA HIS A 636 -30.50 -33.00 22.28
C HIS A 636 -30.80 -31.60 22.85
N LEU A 637 -30.50 -30.54 22.10
CA LEU A 637 -30.80 -29.14 22.40
C LEU A 637 -31.62 -28.53 21.26
N ASP A 638 -32.61 -27.70 21.60
CA ASP A 638 -33.44 -27.00 20.61
C ASP A 638 -32.65 -25.89 19.88
N SER A 639 -32.86 -25.79 18.56
CA SER A 639 -32.24 -24.78 17.70
C SER A 639 -32.64 -23.37 18.13
N GLN A 640 -31.65 -22.52 18.39
CA GLN A 640 -31.86 -21.15 18.89
C GLN A 640 -32.34 -20.17 17.80
N LEU A 641 -32.40 -20.58 16.53
CA LEU A 641 -32.86 -19.76 15.42
C LEU A 641 -34.39 -19.62 15.31
N ASN A 642 -35.17 -20.39 16.10
CA ASN A 642 -36.63 -20.45 15.99
C ASN A 642 -37.41 -19.85 17.19
N SER A 643 -36.74 -19.27 18.19
CA SER A 643 -37.39 -18.77 19.41
C SER A 643 -37.49 -17.23 19.46
N ASP A 644 -38.30 -16.64 18.58
CA ASP A 644 -38.79 -15.27 18.77
C ASP A 644 -40.23 -15.14 18.24
N GLY A 645 -41.20 -15.46 19.11
CA GLY A 645 -42.57 -15.76 18.66
C GLY A 645 -43.64 -15.90 19.75
N GLY A 646 -43.69 -14.97 20.71
CA GLY A 646 -44.88 -14.79 21.56
C GLY A 646 -44.69 -15.14 23.04
N ASN A 647 -45.31 -14.31 23.89
CA ASN A 647 -45.15 -14.26 25.33
C ASN A 647 -46.39 -14.86 26.03
N LEU A 648 -46.22 -15.45 27.23
CA LEU A 648 -47.29 -15.75 28.24
C LEU A 648 -48.30 -16.86 27.86
N ASN A 649 -48.55 -17.95 28.62
CA ASN A 649 -48.48 -18.15 30.06
C ASN A 649 -48.74 -19.62 30.48
N GLU A 650 -48.24 -19.97 31.67
CA GLU A 650 -48.76 -20.93 32.67
C GLU A 650 -48.83 -22.46 32.36
N ASP A 651 -48.10 -23.22 33.21
CA ASP A 651 -48.34 -24.64 33.54
C ASP A 651 -49.84 -24.89 33.89
N ASP A 652 -50.44 -26.07 33.69
CA ASP A 652 -50.03 -27.33 34.30
C ASP A 652 -50.81 -28.55 33.75
N THR A 653 -50.34 -29.76 34.06
CA THR A 653 -51.00 -31.08 33.97
C THR A 653 -51.31 -31.69 32.59
N VAL A 654 -50.38 -32.53 32.11
CA VAL A 654 -50.66 -33.57 31.12
C VAL A 654 -51.50 -34.69 31.73
N ARG A 655 -52.67 -35.01 31.13
CA ARG A 655 -53.31 -36.34 31.24
C ARG A 655 -54.14 -36.71 30.00
N GLN A 656 -53.62 -37.70 29.26
CA GLN A 656 -54.25 -38.65 28.33
C GLN A 656 -55.75 -38.46 27.99
N THR A 657 -56.11 -38.52 26.69
CA THR A 657 -56.61 -39.75 25.99
C THR A 657 -56.82 -39.46 24.48
N TYR A 658 -56.96 -40.51 23.67
CA TYR A 658 -57.10 -40.51 22.20
C TYR A 658 -58.47 -39.98 21.66
N THR A 659 -58.44 -39.60 20.37
CA THR A 659 -59.53 -39.64 19.35
C THR A 659 -60.81 -38.81 19.56
N GLU A 660 -61.10 -37.88 18.65
CA GLU A 660 -62.01 -38.09 17.48
C GLU A 660 -61.88 -36.92 16.46
N GLU A 661 -62.57 -37.02 15.32
CA GLU A 661 -62.50 -36.09 14.16
C GLU A 661 -63.47 -34.87 14.28
N GLU A 662 -63.71 -34.18 13.15
CA GLU A 662 -64.65 -33.06 12.90
C GLU A 662 -64.11 -31.62 13.13
N PHE A 663 -64.39 -30.61 12.29
CA PHE A 663 -64.90 -30.56 10.89
C PHE A 663 -64.40 -29.23 10.26
N ILE A 664 -64.29 -29.15 8.92
CA ILE A 664 -63.94 -27.90 8.21
C ILE A 664 -65.19 -27.04 8.03
N ASP A 665 -65.11 -25.74 8.32
CA ASP A 665 -66.22 -24.80 8.19
C ASP A 665 -66.44 -24.34 6.73
N THR A 666 -67.70 -24.18 6.35
CA THR A 666 -68.16 -24.02 4.97
C THR A 666 -67.90 -22.64 4.35
N GLU A 667 -67.56 -21.61 5.13
CA GLU A 667 -67.29 -20.26 4.59
C GLU A 667 -65.90 -20.11 3.94
N GLU A 668 -64.95 -21.02 4.23
CA GLU A 668 -63.61 -20.96 3.65
C GLU A 668 -63.56 -21.55 2.23
N ILE A 669 -64.44 -22.52 1.95
CA ILE A 669 -64.54 -23.20 0.65
C ILE A 669 -65.09 -22.25 -0.44
N ASP A 670 -66.13 -21.47 -0.12
CA ASP A 670 -66.76 -20.56 -1.10
C ASP A 670 -65.82 -19.42 -1.54
N ARG A 671 -64.96 -18.91 -0.64
CA ARG A 671 -63.95 -17.89 -0.99
C ARG A 671 -62.91 -18.40 -1.98
N ILE A 672 -62.51 -19.67 -1.86
CA ILE A 672 -61.54 -20.30 -2.76
C ILE A 672 -62.17 -20.56 -4.14
N ILE A 673 -63.46 -20.85 -4.20
CA ILE A 673 -64.19 -21.07 -5.46
C ILE A 673 -64.34 -19.77 -6.26
N GLU A 674 -64.72 -18.65 -5.63
CA GLU A 674 -64.94 -17.38 -6.36
C GLU A 674 -63.66 -16.80 -6.99
N GLN A 675 -62.49 -16.97 -6.37
CA GLN A 675 -61.25 -16.39 -6.89
C GLN A 675 -60.62 -17.15 -8.07
N THR A 676 -61.07 -18.37 -8.36
CA THR A 676 -60.35 -19.29 -9.27
C THR A 676 -60.92 -19.36 -10.70
N TYR A 677 -62.16 -18.90 -10.95
CA TYR A 677 -62.91 -19.30 -12.16
C TYR A 677 -63.04 -18.30 -13.33
N PHE A 678 -62.53 -17.06 -13.22
CA PHE A 678 -62.62 -16.06 -14.32
C PHE A 678 -61.27 -15.51 -14.81
N ALA A 679 -60.35 -16.41 -15.12
CA ALA A 679 -59.16 -16.08 -15.91
C ALA A 679 -59.46 -16.03 -17.43
N ASN A 680 -58.92 -15.00 -18.10
CA ASN A 680 -58.71 -14.84 -19.55
C ASN A 680 -59.83 -14.30 -20.46
N ARG A 681 -59.66 -13.02 -20.89
CA ARG A 681 -59.80 -12.64 -22.31
C ARG A 681 -58.91 -11.46 -22.77
N LYS A 682 -57.72 -11.82 -23.27
CA LYS A 682 -56.90 -11.24 -24.38
C LYS A 682 -56.72 -9.70 -24.56
N GLN A 683 -55.44 -9.29 -24.56
CA GLN A 683 -54.68 -8.52 -25.60
C GLN A 683 -55.30 -7.25 -26.27
N LYS A 684 -54.57 -6.16 -26.61
CA LYS A 684 -53.14 -6.00 -26.95
C LYS A 684 -52.69 -4.51 -26.98
N SER A 685 -51.43 -4.23 -26.60
CA SER A 685 -50.52 -3.13 -27.05
C SER A 685 -50.96 -1.66 -27.21
N GLY A 686 -50.25 -0.69 -26.57
CA GLY A 686 -50.27 0.73 -27.02
C GLY A 686 -49.70 1.86 -26.12
N TRP A 687 -48.36 2.02 -26.05
CA TRP A 687 -47.56 3.27 -25.83
C TRP A 687 -47.81 4.31 -24.68
N LYS A 688 -46.70 4.56 -23.94
CA LYS A 688 -46.07 5.86 -23.52
C LYS A 688 -46.40 6.59 -22.18
N LYS A 689 -45.31 6.77 -21.40
CA LYS A 689 -44.88 7.93 -20.54
C LYS A 689 -45.91 8.53 -19.56
N LYS A 690 -45.69 8.53 -18.24
CA LYS A 690 -44.72 9.30 -17.41
C LYS A 690 -44.81 8.73 -15.97
N LYS A 691 -43.91 8.96 -14.99
CA LYS A 691 -42.56 9.57 -14.82
C LYS A 691 -42.02 9.01 -13.47
N LEU A 692 -40.71 8.88 -13.25
CA LEU A 692 -40.14 8.58 -11.93
C LEU A 692 -39.12 9.65 -11.56
N GLU A 693 -39.27 10.27 -10.39
CA GLU A 693 -38.31 11.24 -9.82
C GLU A 693 -37.58 10.62 -8.61
N ARG A 694 -36.35 11.06 -8.40
CA ARG A 694 -35.39 10.53 -7.42
C ARG A 694 -35.34 11.39 -6.16
N THR A 695 -35.17 10.73 -5.02
CA THR A 695 -34.53 11.23 -3.78
C THR A 695 -33.84 9.98 -3.20
N ILE A 696 -32.52 9.84 -3.13
CA ILE A 696 -31.49 10.63 -2.39
C ILE A 696 -31.72 10.55 -0.88
N GLU A 697 -31.15 9.51 -0.26
CA GLU A 697 -30.61 9.41 1.10
C GLU A 697 -30.08 7.97 1.29
N ASP A 698 -28.94 7.72 1.93
CA ASP A 698 -27.73 8.54 1.87
C ASP A 698 -26.49 7.64 2.03
N TYR A 699 -25.41 7.96 1.31
CA TYR A 699 -24.13 7.27 1.47
C TYR A 699 -23.35 8.00 2.56
N LYS A 700 -23.45 7.54 3.81
CA LYS A 700 -22.47 7.91 4.85
C LYS A 700 -22.08 6.72 5.70
N SER A 701 -20.84 6.33 5.47
CA SER A 701 -20.04 5.34 6.17
C SER A 701 -20.10 5.48 7.69
N SER A 702 -20.04 4.33 8.37
CA SER A 702 -19.36 4.24 9.66
C SER A 702 -18.63 2.90 9.75
N VAL A 703 -17.32 2.93 9.52
CA VAL A 703 -16.39 1.90 10.00
C VAL A 703 -16.58 1.80 11.52
N SER A 704 -16.89 0.61 12.04
CA SER A 704 -17.05 0.41 13.48
C SER A 704 -16.17 -0.71 14.01
N ARG A 705 -14.97 -0.35 14.49
CA ARG A 705 -14.14 -1.26 15.29
C ARG A 705 -14.61 -1.27 16.74
N ALA A 706 -14.84 -2.48 17.25
CA ALA A 706 -14.84 -2.92 18.65
C ALA A 706 -15.08 -1.83 19.72
N ALA A 707 -16.36 -1.57 20.03
CA ALA A 707 -16.73 -0.80 21.21
C ALA A 707 -16.46 -1.62 22.49
N VAL A 708 -15.48 -1.18 23.30
CA VAL A 708 -15.43 -1.55 24.72
C VAL A 708 -16.78 -1.15 25.34
N LYS A 709 -17.46 -2.10 26.00
CA LYS A 709 -18.84 -1.92 26.48
C LYS A 709 -18.90 -0.94 27.65
N LYS A 710 -18.88 0.36 27.35
CA LYS A 710 -18.98 1.46 28.32
C LYS A 710 -20.31 1.35 29.07
N THR A 711 -20.26 1.46 30.40
CA THR A 711 -21.45 1.52 31.24
C THR A 711 -22.34 2.70 30.82
N SER A 712 -23.65 2.58 31.03
CA SER A 712 -24.68 3.54 30.62
C SER A 712 -24.63 4.85 31.43
N GLY A 713 -23.52 5.59 31.30
CA GLY A 713 -23.27 6.90 31.89
C GLY A 713 -23.59 8.04 30.93
N LYS A 714 -23.37 9.27 31.42
CA LYS A 714 -23.49 10.50 30.62
C LYS A 714 -22.64 10.43 29.36
N LYS A 715 -23.18 10.94 28.24
CA LYS A 715 -22.46 11.13 26.98
C LYS A 715 -21.80 12.51 26.98
N TYR A 716 -20.53 12.59 26.62
CA TYR A 716 -19.77 13.84 26.51
C TYR A 716 -19.41 14.12 25.06
N LEU A 717 -19.56 15.37 24.62
CA LEU A 717 -19.01 15.86 23.36
C LEU A 717 -18.03 17.00 23.65
N LEU A 718 -16.74 16.75 23.46
CA LEU A 718 -15.72 17.79 23.51
C LEU A 718 -15.54 18.37 22.11
N VAL A 719 -15.44 19.70 22.03
CA VAL A 719 -15.25 20.42 20.77
C VAL A 719 -14.03 21.31 20.91
N ASP A 720 -13.02 21.10 20.08
CA ASP A 720 -11.92 22.04 19.91
C ASP A 720 -12.45 23.29 19.20
N GLY A 721 -12.59 24.37 19.95
CA GLY A 721 -13.24 25.58 19.48
C GLY A 721 -12.49 26.30 18.36
N TYR A 722 -11.14 26.26 18.34
CA TYR A 722 -10.38 26.93 17.28
C TYR A 722 -10.29 26.08 16.01
N ASN A 723 -10.10 24.77 16.14
CA ASN A 723 -10.09 23.87 14.99
C ASN A 723 -11.42 23.94 14.22
N ILE A 724 -12.57 23.95 14.92
CA ILE A 724 -13.87 24.15 14.29
C ILE A 724 -14.02 25.54 13.66
N ILE A 725 -13.61 26.63 14.34
CA ILE A 725 -13.70 28.00 13.79
C ILE A 725 -12.90 28.14 12.49
N PHE A 726 -11.71 27.54 12.39
CA PHE A 726 -10.87 27.62 11.19
C PHE A 726 -11.25 26.60 10.11
N ALA A 727 -11.97 25.53 10.45
CA ALA A 727 -12.48 24.55 9.49
C ALA A 727 -13.78 24.97 8.80
N TRP A 728 -14.66 25.72 9.48
CA TRP A 728 -15.96 26.13 8.92
C TRP A 728 -15.87 27.48 8.22
N ASP A 729 -16.14 27.53 6.91
CA ASP A 729 -16.02 28.76 6.09
C ASP A 729 -16.73 29.98 6.71
N ASP A 730 -17.97 29.79 7.13
CA ASP A 730 -18.83 30.78 7.80
C ASP A 730 -18.23 31.37 9.09
N LEU A 731 -17.47 30.57 9.85
CA LEU A 731 -16.81 31.00 11.09
C LEU A 731 -15.41 31.55 10.80
N ARG A 732 -14.70 30.98 9.82
CA ARG A 732 -13.39 31.41 9.35
C ARG A 732 -13.43 32.81 8.74
N GLU A 733 -14.46 33.15 7.96
CA GLU A 733 -14.66 34.51 7.44
C GLU A 733 -14.98 35.50 8.57
N LEU A 734 -15.80 35.12 9.54
CA LEU A 734 -16.07 35.96 10.72
C LEU A 734 -14.83 36.14 11.60
N ALA A 735 -14.03 35.10 11.81
CA ALA A 735 -12.82 35.14 12.63
C ALA A 735 -11.75 36.08 12.05
N LYS A 736 -11.67 36.21 10.73
CA LYS A 736 -10.82 37.22 10.05
C LYS A 736 -11.22 38.66 10.38
N ALA A 737 -12.49 38.91 10.73
CA ALA A 737 -13.00 40.23 11.09
C ALA A 737 -13.02 40.47 12.62
N ASN A 738 -13.48 39.48 13.40
CA ASN A 738 -13.49 39.50 14.86
C ASN A 738 -13.56 38.06 15.41
N ILE A 739 -12.50 37.63 16.11
CA ILE A 739 -12.40 36.27 16.64
C ILE A 739 -13.38 36.00 17.79
N ASP A 740 -13.68 37.00 18.64
CA ASP A 740 -14.64 36.85 19.74
C ASP A 740 -16.08 36.70 19.20
N ALA A 741 -16.40 37.37 18.10
CA ALA A 741 -17.67 37.19 17.39
C ALA A 741 -17.79 35.78 16.77
N ALA A 742 -16.69 35.21 16.27
CA ALA A 742 -16.65 33.84 15.77
C ALA A 742 -16.81 32.82 16.92
N ARG A 743 -16.16 33.03 18.08
CA ARG A 743 -16.39 32.20 19.28
C ARG A 743 -17.85 32.26 19.72
N GLY A 744 -18.44 33.45 19.82
CA GLY A 744 -19.85 33.63 20.17
C GLY A 744 -20.80 32.88 19.24
N LYS A 745 -20.63 33.03 17.91
CA LYS A 745 -21.44 32.29 16.91
C LYS A 745 -21.26 30.77 17.01
N LEU A 746 -20.05 30.27 17.29
CA LEU A 746 -19.83 28.84 17.53
C LEU A 746 -20.60 28.36 18.77
N LEU A 747 -20.51 29.09 19.89
CA LEU A 747 -21.21 28.75 21.14
C LEU A 747 -22.74 28.73 20.96
N ASP A 748 -23.30 29.68 20.23
CA ASP A 748 -24.73 29.69 19.87
C ASP A 748 -25.13 28.44 19.07
N ILE A 749 -24.32 28.05 18.08
CA ILE A 749 -24.58 26.86 17.25
C ILE A 749 -24.49 25.58 18.11
N MET A 750 -23.47 25.45 18.96
CA MET A 750 -23.28 24.30 19.86
C MET A 750 -24.39 24.21 20.92
N SER A 751 -24.86 25.34 21.46
CA SER A 751 -25.99 25.41 22.40
C SER A 751 -27.29 24.86 21.78
N ASN A 752 -27.60 25.28 20.56
CA ASN A 752 -28.74 24.75 19.82
C ASN A 752 -28.59 23.25 19.49
N TYR A 753 -27.39 22.80 19.16
CA TYR A 753 -27.09 21.40 18.88
C TYR A 753 -27.23 20.50 20.12
N GLN A 754 -26.75 20.91 21.30
CA GLN A 754 -26.99 20.18 22.56
C GLN A 754 -28.48 20.22 22.98
N GLY A 755 -29.25 21.21 22.52
CA GLY A 755 -30.72 21.20 22.69
C GLY A 755 -31.41 20.02 21.99
N LEU A 756 -30.77 19.45 20.96
CA LEU A 756 -31.30 18.35 20.13
C LEU A 756 -30.66 16.98 20.44
N ARG A 757 -29.40 16.96 20.92
CA ARG A 757 -28.68 15.73 21.31
C ARG A 757 -28.63 15.59 22.84
N LYS A 758 -28.95 14.39 23.37
CA LYS A 758 -28.84 14.08 24.81
C LYS A 758 -27.39 13.81 25.25
N CYS A 759 -26.54 14.83 25.21
CA CYS A 759 -25.16 14.81 25.70
C CYS A 759 -24.84 16.07 26.52
N GLU A 760 -23.75 16.03 27.30
CA GLU A 760 -23.11 17.20 27.91
C GLU A 760 -21.98 17.66 26.96
N LEU A 761 -22.10 18.87 26.43
CA LEU A 761 -21.19 19.45 25.43
C LEU A 761 -20.22 20.42 26.14
N ILE A 762 -18.93 20.24 25.86
CA ILE A 762 -17.84 21.05 26.40
C ILE A 762 -17.07 21.64 25.22
N VAL A 763 -17.08 22.96 25.05
CA VAL A 763 -16.23 23.65 24.07
C VAL A 763 -14.95 24.11 24.74
N VAL A 764 -13.80 23.73 24.20
CA VAL A 764 -12.47 24.06 24.74
C VAL A 764 -11.81 25.10 23.85
N PHE A 765 -11.25 26.15 24.46
CA PHE A 765 -10.43 27.16 23.78
C PHE A 765 -9.10 27.37 24.52
N ASP A 766 -8.02 27.56 23.78
CA ASP A 766 -6.77 28.08 24.34
C ASP A 766 -6.98 29.47 24.95
N ALA A 767 -6.39 29.71 26.12
CA ALA A 767 -6.32 31.04 26.73
C ALA A 767 -5.51 32.02 25.86
N TYR A 768 -6.20 33.06 25.38
CA TYR A 768 -5.59 34.06 24.52
C TYR A 768 -5.08 35.27 25.32
N ARG A 769 -3.77 35.28 25.63
CA ARG A 769 -2.98 36.44 26.10
C ARG A 769 -3.53 37.24 27.30
N VAL A 770 -3.66 36.60 28.46
CA VAL A 770 -3.62 37.30 29.76
C VAL A 770 -2.68 36.54 30.69
N ALA A 771 -1.61 37.22 31.14
CA ALA A 771 -0.56 36.58 31.94
C ALA A 771 -1.09 36.14 33.32
N GLY A 772 -0.93 34.85 33.64
CA GLY A 772 -1.37 34.26 34.90
C GLY A 772 -2.85 33.84 34.95
N HIS A 773 -3.46 33.48 33.82
CA HIS A 773 -4.83 32.94 33.78
C HIS A 773 -4.88 31.47 34.21
N ASP A 774 -5.65 31.16 35.25
CA ASP A 774 -6.03 29.80 35.64
C ASP A 774 -7.12 29.24 34.70
N THR A 775 -7.36 27.92 34.72
CA THR A 775 -8.42 27.28 33.93
C THR A 775 -9.80 27.81 34.35
N GLU A 776 -10.51 28.46 33.43
CA GLU A 776 -11.84 29.02 33.68
C GLU A 776 -12.92 28.17 33.00
N ILE A 777 -13.94 27.78 33.76
CA ILE A 777 -15.09 27.01 33.27
C ILE A 777 -16.33 27.89 33.40
N LEU A 778 -16.97 28.18 32.27
CA LEU A 778 -18.15 29.03 32.17
C LEU A 778 -19.32 28.25 31.57
N ASP A 779 -20.51 28.40 32.15
CA ASP A 779 -21.73 27.83 31.59
C ASP A 779 -22.34 28.81 30.59
N TYR A 780 -22.38 28.43 29.31
CA TYR A 780 -23.02 29.20 28.24
C TYR A 780 -24.35 28.54 27.87
N HIS A 781 -25.46 29.12 28.31
CA HIS A 781 -26.80 28.55 28.15
C HIS A 781 -26.93 27.13 28.74
N ASN A 782 -26.82 26.09 27.90
CA ASN A 782 -26.89 24.67 28.27
C ASN A 782 -25.56 23.92 28.07
N ILE A 783 -24.51 24.57 27.54
CA ILE A 783 -23.19 23.97 27.27
C ILE A 783 -22.14 24.51 28.24
N HIS A 784 -21.09 23.72 28.47
CA HIS A 784 -19.91 24.17 29.22
C HIS A 784 -18.85 24.72 28.27
N VAL A 785 -18.15 25.77 28.68
CA VAL A 785 -17.05 26.39 27.94
C VAL A 785 -15.83 26.42 28.84
N VAL A 786 -14.71 25.88 28.36
CA VAL A 786 -13.44 25.82 29.09
C VAL A 786 -12.42 26.67 28.37
N TYR A 787 -11.87 27.65 29.08
CA TYR A 787 -10.64 28.32 28.68
C TYR A 787 -9.48 27.67 29.45
N THR A 788 -8.50 27.13 28.75
CA THR A 788 -7.34 26.48 29.36
C THR A 788 -6.47 27.48 30.13
N LYS A 789 -5.50 27.01 30.93
CA LYS A 789 -4.50 27.89 31.55
C LYS A 789 -3.41 28.28 30.55
N GLU A 790 -2.70 29.38 30.79
CA GLU A 790 -1.68 29.95 29.85
C GLU A 790 -0.59 28.96 29.36
N ALA A 791 -0.33 27.87 30.08
CA ALA A 791 0.66 26.85 29.76
C ALA A 791 0.07 25.46 29.41
N GLU A 792 -1.20 25.39 29.01
CA GLU A 792 -1.91 24.15 28.62
C GLU A 792 -2.72 24.41 27.35
N THR A 793 -2.49 23.61 26.29
CA THR A 793 -3.27 23.74 25.05
C THR A 793 -4.64 23.08 25.18
N ALA A 794 -5.57 23.46 24.30
CA ALA A 794 -6.86 22.80 24.16
C ALA A 794 -6.69 21.29 23.96
N ASP A 795 -5.74 20.88 23.11
CA ASP A 795 -5.36 19.47 22.90
C ASP A 795 -4.96 18.78 24.22
N GLN A 796 -4.03 19.36 24.99
CA GLN A 796 -3.61 18.79 26.28
C GLN A 796 -4.77 18.63 27.28
N TYR A 797 -5.73 19.56 27.27
CA TYR A 797 -6.94 19.44 28.08
C TYR A 797 -7.87 18.33 27.56
N ILE A 798 -8.04 18.22 26.25
CA ILE A 798 -8.87 17.21 25.57
C ILE A 798 -8.28 15.80 25.75
N GLU A 799 -6.98 15.61 25.49
CA GLU A 799 -6.22 14.39 25.76
C GLU A 799 -6.40 13.94 27.21
N LYS A 800 -6.17 14.85 28.17
CA LYS A 800 -6.29 14.56 29.60
C LYS A 800 -7.71 14.17 29.98
N PHE A 801 -8.71 14.91 29.50
CA PHE A 801 -10.12 14.58 29.74
C PHE A 801 -10.47 13.21 29.14
N ALA A 802 -10.04 12.93 27.91
CA ALA A 802 -10.23 11.65 27.23
C ALA A 802 -9.54 10.49 27.95
N HIS A 803 -8.33 10.68 28.47
CA HIS A 803 -7.62 9.67 29.26
C HIS A 803 -8.32 9.40 30.61
N GLU A 804 -8.73 10.45 31.33
CA GLU A 804 -9.40 10.33 32.64
C GLU A 804 -10.84 9.76 32.53
N HIS A 805 -11.58 10.16 31.49
CA HIS A 805 -13.03 9.90 31.39
C HIS A 805 -13.41 8.91 30.28
N GLY A 806 -12.58 8.73 29.24
CA GLY A 806 -12.90 7.92 28.06
C GLY A 806 -13.14 6.43 28.34
N ARG A 807 -12.54 5.89 29.40
CA ARG A 807 -12.79 4.51 29.87
C ARG A 807 -14.09 4.35 30.66
N LYS A 808 -14.68 5.44 31.17
CA LYS A 808 -15.83 5.44 32.09
C LYS A 808 -17.10 6.01 31.45
N TYR A 809 -16.97 6.92 30.49
CA TYR A 809 -18.06 7.62 29.84
C TYR A 809 -17.94 7.54 28.32
N ASP A 810 -19.08 7.65 27.64
CA ASP A 810 -19.15 7.73 26.19
C ASP A 810 -18.72 9.15 25.75
N VAL A 811 -17.41 9.31 25.56
CA VAL A 811 -16.76 10.56 25.15
C VAL A 811 -16.54 10.56 23.64
N THR A 812 -17.07 11.59 22.97
CA THR A 812 -16.77 11.95 21.60
C THR A 812 -15.95 13.24 21.59
N VAL A 813 -14.91 13.32 20.75
CA VAL A 813 -14.13 14.54 20.52
C VAL A 813 -14.31 15.00 19.08
N ALA A 814 -14.56 16.30 18.89
CA ALA A 814 -14.67 16.93 17.59
C ALA A 814 -13.42 17.75 17.24
N THR A 815 -12.62 17.23 16.30
CA THR A 815 -11.40 17.87 15.78
C THR A 815 -11.02 17.30 14.41
N SER A 816 -10.38 18.11 13.57
CA SER A 816 -9.78 17.73 12.29
C SER A 816 -8.24 17.63 12.34
N ASP A 817 -7.60 17.78 13.50
CA ASP A 817 -6.15 17.58 13.60
C ASP A 817 -5.78 16.08 13.52
N GLY A 818 -4.88 15.73 12.60
CA GLY A 818 -4.51 14.33 12.35
C GLY A 818 -3.75 13.66 13.50
N LEU A 819 -2.96 14.42 14.29
CA LEU A 819 -2.24 13.87 15.44
C LEU A 819 -3.21 13.61 16.60
N GLU A 820 -4.06 14.59 16.91
CA GLU A 820 -5.06 14.49 17.97
C GLU A 820 -6.04 13.33 17.71
N GLN A 821 -6.47 13.15 16.44
CA GLN A 821 -7.30 12.01 16.05
C GLN A 821 -6.65 10.63 16.31
N ILE A 822 -5.32 10.51 16.17
CA ILE A 822 -4.62 9.24 16.48
C ILE A 822 -4.61 9.01 18.01
N ILE A 823 -4.30 10.06 18.78
CA ILE A 823 -4.17 10.00 20.24
C ILE A 823 -5.52 9.66 20.89
N ILE A 824 -6.59 10.34 20.49
CA ILE A 824 -7.95 10.14 21.01
C ILE A 824 -8.52 8.76 20.63
N ARG A 825 -8.22 8.24 19.44
CA ARG A 825 -8.53 6.83 19.08
C ARG A 825 -7.78 5.85 19.99
N GLY A 826 -6.52 6.13 20.31
CA GLY A 826 -5.72 5.34 21.26
C GLY A 826 -6.34 5.25 22.67
N GLN A 827 -7.12 6.25 23.09
CA GLN A 827 -7.83 6.24 24.38
C GLN A 827 -9.21 5.56 24.35
N GLY A 828 -9.67 5.07 23.19
CA GLY A 828 -11.00 4.45 23.05
C GLY A 828 -12.16 5.44 23.12
N CYS A 829 -11.93 6.69 22.70
CA CYS A 829 -12.94 7.71 22.53
C CYS A 829 -13.45 7.74 21.08
N SER A 830 -14.69 8.18 20.90
CA SER A 830 -15.28 8.41 19.58
C SER A 830 -14.72 9.71 18.99
N LEU A 831 -14.66 9.80 17.66
CA LEU A 831 -14.19 10.99 16.96
C LEU A 831 -15.23 11.50 15.97
N LEU A 832 -15.14 12.80 15.70
CA LEU A 832 -15.99 13.50 14.76
C LEU A 832 -15.15 14.59 14.08
N SER A 833 -14.95 14.53 12.76
CA SER A 833 -14.23 15.59 12.06
C SER A 833 -15.02 16.89 12.08
N ALA A 834 -14.36 18.04 11.89
CA ALA A 834 -15.05 19.32 11.83
C ALA A 834 -16.12 19.35 10.71
N ARG A 835 -15.89 18.63 9.61
CA ARG A 835 -16.84 18.54 8.49
C ARG A 835 -18.07 17.71 8.87
N GLU A 836 -17.88 16.55 9.48
CA GLU A 836 -19.00 15.71 9.95
C GLU A 836 -19.83 16.45 10.99
N LEU A 837 -19.21 17.25 11.88
CA LEU A 837 -19.92 18.04 12.88
C LEU A 837 -20.81 19.10 12.23
N LEU A 838 -20.33 19.76 11.18
CA LEU A 838 -21.11 20.75 10.42
C LEU A 838 -22.33 20.11 9.75
N GLU A 839 -22.16 18.92 9.18
CA GLU A 839 -23.22 18.18 8.51
C GLU A 839 -24.28 17.68 9.51
N GLU A 840 -23.85 17.14 10.66
CA GLU A 840 -24.70 16.79 11.81
C GLU A 840 -25.53 17.99 12.32
N VAL A 841 -24.89 19.13 12.52
CA VAL A 841 -25.53 20.38 12.97
C VAL A 841 -26.56 20.89 11.96
N ASN A 842 -26.26 20.81 10.65
CA ASN A 842 -27.17 21.22 9.59
C ASN A 842 -28.39 20.29 9.51
N LEU A 843 -28.20 18.97 9.59
CA LEU A 843 -29.28 17.98 9.62
C LEU A 843 -30.18 18.15 10.86
N ALA A 844 -29.58 18.39 12.03
CA ALA A 844 -30.31 18.66 13.26
C ALA A 844 -31.16 19.94 13.15
N SER A 845 -30.60 21.00 12.55
CA SER A 845 -31.29 22.28 12.30
C SER A 845 -32.43 22.15 11.28
N GLN A 846 -32.28 21.30 10.27
CA GLN A 846 -33.36 20.98 9.31
C GLN A 846 -34.51 20.24 9.99
N LYS A 847 -34.23 19.21 10.80
CA LYS A 847 -35.27 18.47 11.54
C LYS A 847 -36.07 19.37 12.50
N LEU A 848 -35.39 20.27 13.22
CA LEU A 848 -36.06 21.28 14.06
C LEU A 848 -37.03 22.15 13.24
N ARG A 849 -36.62 22.58 12.04
CA ARG A 849 -37.43 23.39 11.13
C ARG A 849 -38.64 22.63 10.59
N GLU A 850 -38.49 21.34 10.29
CA GLU A 850 -39.58 20.48 9.84
C GLU A 850 -40.59 20.20 10.97
N GLU A 851 -40.14 19.84 12.17
CA GLU A 851 -41.02 19.67 13.33
C GLU A 851 -41.80 20.94 13.67
N TYR A 852 -41.17 22.12 13.54
CA TYR A 852 -41.82 23.41 13.75
C TYR A 852 -42.88 23.71 12.67
N LEU A 853 -42.58 23.43 11.39
CA LEU A 853 -43.54 23.57 10.29
C LEU A 853 -44.71 22.60 10.40
N ASP A 854 -44.48 21.38 10.88
CA ASP A 854 -45.54 20.38 11.04
C ASP A 854 -46.42 20.65 12.27
N LYS A 855 -45.87 21.25 13.34
CA LYS A 855 -46.66 21.88 14.41
C LYS A 855 -47.55 23.01 13.88
N GLN A 856 -47.01 23.93 13.07
CA GLN A 856 -47.82 25.01 12.48
C GLN A 856 -48.94 24.51 11.56
N LYS A 857 -48.74 23.38 10.85
CA LYS A 857 -49.81 22.72 10.08
C LYS A 857 -50.92 22.18 10.99
N LYS A 858 -50.57 21.56 12.12
CA LYS A 858 -51.56 21.00 13.07
C LYS A 858 -52.42 22.05 13.77
N GLU A 859 -51.90 23.27 13.96
CA GLU A 859 -52.65 24.36 14.62
C GLU A 859 -53.69 25.07 13.73
N ARG A 860 -53.61 24.93 12.38
CA ARG A 860 -54.56 25.57 11.45
C ARG A 860 -55.70 24.64 11.02
N ARG A 861 -56.66 24.39 11.90
CA ARG A 861 -57.98 23.86 11.51
C ARG A 861 -58.95 25.00 11.19
N TYR A 862 -59.20 25.27 9.91
CA TYR A 862 -60.32 26.12 9.51
C TYR A 862 -61.62 25.30 9.42
N LEU A 863 -62.73 25.90 9.86
CA LEU A 863 -64.07 25.30 9.92
C LEU A 863 -64.63 24.78 8.58
N LEU A 864 -63.96 25.05 7.46
CA LEU A 864 -64.38 24.62 6.12
C LEU A 864 -63.89 23.21 5.76
N ASP A 865 -62.85 22.68 6.41
CA ASP A 865 -62.20 21.42 6.00
C ASP A 865 -62.88 20.15 6.54
N SER A 866 -63.99 20.30 7.25
CA SER A 866 -64.87 19.20 7.68
C SER A 866 -66.20 19.13 6.93
N VAL A 867 -66.32 19.82 5.78
CA VAL A 867 -67.53 19.89 4.94
C VAL A 867 -67.28 19.12 3.64
N SER A 868 -68.18 18.21 3.28
CA SER A 868 -68.04 17.39 2.07
C SER A 868 -68.14 18.20 0.77
N GLU A 869 -67.62 17.69 -0.35
CA GLU A 869 -67.64 18.45 -1.62
C GLU A 869 -69.08 18.73 -2.11
N GLU A 870 -70.02 17.80 -1.95
CA GLU A 870 -71.43 18.04 -2.29
C GLU A 870 -72.07 19.16 -1.46
N GLU A 871 -71.67 19.30 -0.19
CA GLU A 871 -72.15 20.38 0.69
C GLU A 871 -71.49 21.71 0.35
N ARG A 872 -70.21 21.71 -0.03
CA ARG A 872 -69.50 22.90 -0.55
C ARG A 872 -70.12 23.39 -1.87
N GLU A 873 -70.57 22.48 -2.74
CA GLU A 873 -71.26 22.82 -3.99
C GLU A 873 -72.67 23.38 -3.73
N LYS A 874 -73.44 22.76 -2.82
CA LYS A 874 -74.74 23.31 -2.35
C LYS A 874 -74.59 24.71 -1.74
N LEU A 875 -73.54 24.94 -0.95
CA LEU A 875 -73.23 26.26 -0.35
C LEU A 875 -72.81 27.32 -1.39
N ARG A 876 -72.20 26.93 -2.51
CA ARG A 876 -71.96 27.84 -3.65
C ARG A 876 -73.25 28.18 -4.38
N ASN A 877 -74.04 27.17 -4.74
CA ASN A 877 -75.29 27.37 -5.47
C ASN A 877 -76.30 28.22 -4.67
N LEU A 878 -76.35 28.04 -3.34
CA LEU A 878 -77.17 28.87 -2.42
C LEU A 878 -76.72 30.33 -2.32
N LYS A 879 -75.47 30.66 -2.65
CA LYS A 879 -75.02 32.06 -2.76
C LYS A 879 -75.43 32.69 -4.07
N GLU A 880 -75.39 31.95 -5.18
CA GLU A 880 -75.78 32.44 -6.52
C GLU A 880 -77.30 32.57 -6.72
N THR A 881 -78.14 32.14 -5.77
CA THR A 881 -79.61 32.34 -5.80
C THR A 881 -80.13 33.45 -4.87
N ASN A 882 -79.24 34.21 -4.23
CA ASN A 882 -79.59 35.33 -3.31
C ASN A 882 -78.88 36.66 -3.65
N GLU A 883 -78.30 36.76 -4.86
CA GLU A 883 -78.03 38.02 -5.57
C GLU A 883 -78.96 38.10 -6.80
#